data_AF-A0A972AQV8-F1
#
_entry.id   AF-A0A972AQV8-F1
#
_cell.length_a   1.000
_cell.length_b   1.000
_cell.length_c   1.000
_cell.angle_alpha   90.00
_cell.angle_beta   90.00
_cell.angle_gamma   90.00
#
_symmetry.space_group_name_H-M   'P 1'
#
loop_
_entity.id
_entity.type
_entity.pdbx_description
1 polymer ?
#
loop_
_entity_poly.entity_id
_entity_poly.type
_entity_poly.pdbx_seq_one_letter_code
_entity_poly.pdbx_strand_id
1 'polypeptide(L)'
;MSRYIEINGVVKDGTPGSRDTVNTKVGYDTYSELNKTPIVLKGTEYATSFVWVKDSTDKVCEISGTQYATLTQALTAVTNGQTIKLLQNINHTAEIVIDGKSITFDVGTFILNVKTATGAGLKVRNKGSVALTGTGSFNVETSFSSGCGVLVDGGSSAVVTNAKSTGTWGIGVYTTVTGDAVTVLGNVVVTSQYAYGVRVWTGGTVTIEGTITTPYGMYEMAFGTAVMDLSEGAPDMDKPGYTKYCWPDTEGVIRIKSTSQVGQIFTQVNQGVPLKYQILTDSPSSKTVEVIYSNSYNGRTSFVVPETVTYEETIFNVTGIGYQAFYNCKIATDITIPGSIINIGDYAFKDCHVLENFFIPPSVKNIGIGAFAYGAKLKSINIPNGVKIIEAQTFRGCGFTTVSIPNGVTSIGAAAFDYCGLLTQITIPDSVTDIGGGAFSYCYSLTSVDIPDGVTSIKENTFKSCTNLKSVHIPAVVTEIGSAAFMGCEGLTEILIPEDVINIGDSAFAGCKGLTAITIPDRVAVIKAYTFSSCESLTAITIPARVSSIEAGAFSGCTSLEQATFLQQTPPDFGYRSFPPSLAKIYVPSGCAATYLPYTQEGEPLENAQIIEIGAQQYTVSFNAQGGSVVPDQNIAEGELATQPSSTRAGFTFGGWYKESAYINAWNFATDKVTQDTTLYAKWTRNTFTATLTIKKDLANYSGHGKTFTLKLSGNEAITQAMTGTGSTLTAAVSNGIWKVYDGLVDTKVTIAISGSNAGATLNYYTITFAVTDAGSGTGSTISATYNGNPVTSGDVVLAIDNQTLIITAVGAGAKTYTYDWQGTAESQKPVLTLTVSAAVSVNCTVTGTSNEFSFIEILAYIFKTLIIPTISLIVKIVMFLIRFNIGR
;
A
#
# COMPACT_ATOMS: atom_id res chain seq x y z
N MET A 1 25.10 40.55 71.40
CA MET A 1 24.02 40.73 70.40
C MET A 1 24.01 42.20 70.00
N SER A 2 24.25 42.46 68.72
CA SER A 2 24.87 43.68 68.20
C SER A 2 23.87 44.84 68.04
N ARG A 3 24.34 46.03 68.38
CA ARG A 3 23.60 47.27 68.68
C ARG A 3 23.08 47.96 67.41
N TYR A 4 21.81 48.37 67.44
CA TYR A 4 21.25 49.42 66.60
C TYR A 4 21.59 50.79 67.20
N ILE A 5 21.89 51.79 66.36
CA ILE A 5 21.91 53.20 66.75
C ILE A 5 20.70 53.86 66.10
N GLU A 6 19.78 54.29 66.95
CA GLU A 6 18.59 55.09 66.64
C GLU A 6 19.00 56.57 66.65
N ILE A 7 18.61 57.35 65.64
CA ILE A 7 18.70 58.82 65.71
C ILE A 7 17.28 59.37 65.56
N ASN A 8 16.64 59.62 66.70
CA ASN A 8 15.41 60.39 66.81
C ASN A 8 15.77 61.84 67.18
N GLY A 9 15.44 62.78 66.29
CA GLY A 9 15.49 64.22 66.56
C GLY A 9 14.22 64.88 66.03
N VAL A 10 13.27 65.12 66.92
CA VAL A 10 12.06 65.93 66.67
C VAL A 10 12.43 67.41 66.82
N VAL A 11 12.14 68.22 65.79
CA VAL A 11 11.89 69.66 65.95
C VAL A 11 10.40 69.89 65.68
N LYS A 12 9.75 70.55 66.62
CA LYS A 12 8.30 70.73 66.76
C LYS A 12 7.84 71.99 66.00
N ASP A 13 6.68 71.86 65.34
CA ASP A 13 5.70 72.89 64.93
C ASP A 13 6.13 74.19 64.23
N GLY A 14 5.48 74.44 63.08
CA GLY A 14 5.09 75.79 62.67
C GLY A 14 5.28 76.13 61.20
N THR A 15 4.17 76.14 60.44
CA THR A 15 3.94 76.77 59.12
C THR A 15 4.51 76.12 57.83
N PRO A 16 3.67 75.93 56.78
CA PRO A 16 4.10 75.42 55.48
C PRO A 16 4.66 76.55 54.61
N GLY A 17 5.96 76.52 54.34
CA GLY A 17 6.60 77.38 53.33
C GLY A 17 7.89 78.04 53.78
N SER A 18 8.97 77.29 54.00
CA SER A 18 10.34 77.80 53.92
C SER A 18 11.33 76.66 53.66
N ARG A 19 12.22 76.84 52.68
CA ARG A 19 13.31 75.92 52.36
C ARG A 19 14.43 76.14 53.38
N ASP A 20 14.69 75.15 54.24
CA ASP A 20 15.92 75.13 55.03
C ASP A 20 16.89 74.06 54.51
N THR A 21 18.01 74.56 54.00
CA THR A 21 19.24 73.84 53.69
C THR A 21 19.86 73.25 54.96
N VAL A 22 19.97 71.92 55.04
CA VAL A 22 20.79 71.26 56.06
C VAL A 22 22.24 71.20 55.56
N ASN A 23 23.06 72.16 56.00
CA ASN A 23 24.52 72.10 55.88
C ASN A 23 25.08 71.28 57.05
N THR A 24 25.38 70.00 56.85
CA THR A 24 26.22 69.23 57.79
C THR A 24 27.67 69.26 57.36
N LYS A 25 28.43 70.12 58.05
CA LYS A 25 29.90 70.18 58.05
C LYS A 25 30.40 69.11 59.02
N VAL A 26 31.11 68.08 58.57
CA VAL A 26 31.77 67.09 59.45
C VAL A 26 33.28 67.30 59.38
N GLY A 27 33.86 67.60 60.53
CA GLY A 27 35.27 67.89 60.72
C GLY A 27 36.16 66.65 60.63
N TYR A 28 37.42 66.89 60.29
CA TYR A 28 38.53 65.96 60.42
C TYR A 28 38.74 65.60 61.88
N ASP A 29 38.77 64.31 62.25
CA ASP A 29 39.90 63.78 63.03
C ASP A 29 39.98 62.24 63.15
N THR A 30 41.23 61.79 62.96
CA THR A 30 41.93 60.60 63.48
C THR A 30 41.46 59.16 63.18
N TYR A 31 42.36 58.47 62.48
CA TYR A 31 42.50 57.03 62.24
C TYR A 31 42.47 56.18 63.53
N SER A 32 41.58 55.20 63.60
CA SER A 32 41.85 53.76 63.79
C SER A 32 40.56 53.00 64.16
N GLU A 33 40.35 51.84 63.53
CA GLU A 33 39.29 50.84 63.82
C GLU A 33 37.85 51.07 63.35
N LEU A 34 37.65 51.59 62.13
CA LEU A 34 36.41 51.38 61.37
C LEU A 34 36.68 50.54 60.12
N ASN A 35 36.93 49.25 60.36
CA ASN A 35 36.92 48.23 59.33
C ASN A 35 35.47 47.79 59.06
N LYS A 36 35.06 47.86 57.78
CA LYS A 36 33.93 47.13 57.13
C LYS A 36 32.51 47.73 57.09
N THR A 37 32.32 49.01 56.75
CA THR A 37 31.01 49.42 56.21
C THR A 37 31.09 50.64 55.27
N PRO A 38 30.60 50.55 54.01
CA PRO A 38 30.32 51.71 53.18
C PRO A 38 29.22 52.57 53.83
N ILE A 39 29.44 53.89 53.94
CA ILE A 39 28.40 54.82 54.37
C ILE A 39 27.47 55.06 53.17
N VAL A 40 26.33 54.39 53.14
CA VAL A 40 25.26 54.63 52.15
C VAL A 40 24.41 55.81 52.62
N LEU A 41 24.51 56.95 51.93
CA LEU A 41 23.58 58.06 52.12
C LEU A 41 22.27 57.74 51.38
N LYS A 42 21.24 57.27 52.11
CA LYS A 42 19.87 57.23 51.60
C LYS A 42 19.24 58.61 51.75
N GLY A 43 19.15 59.36 50.66
CA GLY A 43 18.41 60.62 50.57
C GLY A 43 17.25 60.50 49.58
N THR A 44 16.08 60.99 49.98
CA THR A 44 14.84 61.13 49.20
C THR A 44 15.06 61.74 47.81
N GLU A 45 14.51 61.13 46.76
CA GLU A 45 14.26 61.50 45.32
C GLU A 45 15.11 62.56 44.56
N TYR A 46 16.05 63.24 45.20
CA TYR A 46 16.84 64.34 44.65
C TYR A 46 18.32 64.33 45.10
N ALA A 47 18.78 63.28 45.80
CA ALA A 47 20.17 63.20 46.28
C ALA A 47 21.14 62.71 45.17
N THR A 48 22.00 63.61 44.71
CA THR A 48 23.21 63.30 43.92
C THR A 48 24.33 62.89 44.87
N SER A 49 24.55 61.59 45.11
CA SER A 49 25.57 61.16 46.07
C SER A 49 26.55 60.16 45.46
N PHE A 50 27.84 60.47 45.58
CA PHE A 50 28.96 59.57 45.34
C PHE A 50 29.46 59.04 46.68
N VAL A 51 29.71 57.73 46.75
CA VAL A 51 30.40 57.15 47.91
C VAL A 51 31.77 56.67 47.44
N TRP A 52 32.82 57.26 48.01
CA TRP A 52 34.18 56.76 47.85
C TRP A 52 34.46 55.76 48.95
N VAL A 53 34.62 54.50 48.59
CA VAL A 53 35.07 53.47 49.52
C VAL A 53 36.55 53.24 49.27
N LYS A 54 37.38 53.69 50.21
CA LYS A 54 38.83 53.43 50.20
C LYS A 54 39.08 52.09 50.91
N ASP A 55 39.05 51.00 50.17
CA ASP A 55 39.65 49.74 50.63
C ASP A 55 41.18 49.84 50.48
N SER A 56 41.92 49.23 51.41
CA SER A 56 43.38 49.06 51.37
C SER A 56 43.94 48.44 50.10
N THR A 57 43.13 47.79 49.25
CA THR A 57 43.60 47.16 48.00
C THR A 57 42.96 47.68 46.71
N ASP A 58 41.81 48.36 46.75
CA ASP A 58 41.19 48.95 45.56
C ASP A 58 40.44 50.25 45.88
N LYS A 59 40.70 51.30 45.09
CA LYS A 59 39.98 52.56 45.17
C LYS A 59 38.71 52.45 44.30
N VAL A 60 37.57 52.12 44.92
CA VAL A 60 36.29 51.90 44.22
C VAL A 60 35.37 53.12 44.39
N CYS A 61 34.78 53.58 43.28
CA CYS A 61 33.72 54.60 43.29
C CYS A 61 32.36 53.90 43.14
N GLU A 62 31.44 54.08 44.10
CA GLU A 62 30.09 53.51 44.03
C GLU A 62 29.09 54.57 43.56
N ILE A 63 28.26 54.21 42.56
CA ILE A 63 27.24 55.10 41.99
C ILE A 63 25.84 54.54 42.28
N SER A 64 25.02 55.34 42.97
CA SER A 64 23.58 55.13 43.16
C SER A 64 22.81 56.40 42.78
N GLY A 65 22.20 56.42 41.59
CA GLY A 65 21.41 57.56 41.10
C GLY A 65 20.99 57.39 39.63
N THR A 66 20.09 58.22 39.12
CA THR A 66 19.53 58.10 37.75
C THR A 66 19.89 59.28 36.82
N GLN A 67 20.75 60.21 37.25
CA GLN A 67 20.97 61.47 36.54
C GLN A 67 22.31 61.57 35.81
N TYR A 68 22.34 62.43 34.79
CA TYR A 68 23.52 62.73 33.96
C TYR A 68 24.73 63.18 34.79
N ALA A 69 24.53 64.09 35.75
CA ALA A 69 25.60 64.67 36.57
C ALA A 69 26.35 63.63 37.43
N THR A 70 25.68 62.56 37.86
CA THR A 70 26.26 61.55 38.76
C THR A 70 27.14 60.52 38.05
N LEU A 71 27.13 60.40 36.73
CA LEU A 71 28.13 59.57 36.05
C LEU A 71 29.33 60.41 35.60
N THR A 72 29.05 61.61 35.06
CA THR A 72 30.08 62.57 34.62
C THR A 72 31.01 62.98 35.76
N GLN A 73 30.48 63.23 36.97
CA GLN A 73 31.32 63.58 38.13
C GLN A 73 32.14 62.39 38.66
N ALA A 74 31.67 61.13 38.54
CA ALA A 74 32.50 59.96 38.83
C ALA A 74 33.67 59.88 37.85
N LEU A 75 33.39 60.01 36.56
CA LEU A 75 34.40 59.93 35.50
C LEU A 75 35.51 60.97 35.63
N THR A 76 35.18 62.19 36.10
CA THR A 76 36.19 63.22 36.36
C THR A 76 37.02 62.93 37.60
N ALA A 77 36.41 62.38 38.65
CA ALA A 77 37.06 62.13 39.94
C ALA A 77 37.85 60.80 39.99
N VAL A 78 37.54 59.84 39.11
CA VAL A 78 38.22 58.54 39.00
C VAL A 78 39.58 58.68 38.30
N THR A 79 40.61 58.10 38.90
CA THR A 79 41.99 58.06 38.37
C THR A 79 42.23 56.80 37.54
N ASN A 80 43.31 56.80 36.75
CA ASN A 80 43.71 55.63 35.97
C ASN A 80 43.87 54.36 36.85
N GLY A 81 43.35 53.22 36.39
CA GLY A 81 43.39 51.91 37.02
C GLY A 81 42.26 51.60 38.02
N GLN A 82 41.26 52.48 38.16
CA GLN A 82 40.22 52.33 39.18
C GLN A 82 38.92 51.68 38.69
N THR A 83 38.13 51.17 39.63
CA THR A 83 36.83 50.54 39.40
C THR A 83 35.67 51.44 39.85
N ILE A 84 34.63 51.53 39.03
CA ILE A 84 33.35 52.16 39.29
C ILE A 84 32.32 51.04 39.41
N LYS A 85 31.66 50.93 40.55
CA LYS A 85 30.65 49.89 40.78
C LYS A 85 29.24 50.46 40.70
N LEU A 86 28.38 49.82 39.91
CA LEU A 86 26.96 50.11 39.85
C LEU A 86 26.22 49.39 40.96
N LEU A 87 25.39 50.15 41.69
CA LEU A 87 24.51 49.59 42.73
C LEU A 87 23.04 49.52 42.29
N GLN A 88 22.73 49.99 41.09
CA GLN A 88 21.41 49.99 40.47
C GLN A 88 21.50 50.24 38.96
N ASN A 89 20.37 50.14 38.25
CA ASN A 89 20.29 50.55 36.85
C ASN A 89 20.57 52.06 36.70
N ILE A 90 21.37 52.43 35.71
CA ILE A 90 21.75 53.82 35.41
C ILE A 90 21.20 54.20 34.03
N ASN A 91 20.59 55.38 33.93
CA ASN A 91 20.21 56.00 32.66
C ASN A 91 21.04 57.26 32.45
N HIS A 92 21.96 57.22 31.51
CA HIS A 92 22.85 58.34 31.19
C HIS A 92 22.46 58.95 29.84
N THR A 93 22.33 60.27 29.74
CA THR A 93 21.77 60.94 28.55
C THR A 93 22.82 61.66 27.68
N ALA A 94 24.11 61.32 27.84
CA ALA A 94 25.12 61.72 26.86
C ALA A 94 26.20 60.64 26.69
N GLU A 95 27.14 60.90 25.78
CA GLU A 95 28.27 60.02 25.50
C GLU A 95 29.21 59.87 26.72
N ILE A 96 29.60 58.63 27.02
CA ILE A 96 30.64 58.34 28.01
C ILE A 96 32.00 58.38 27.31
N VAL A 97 32.86 59.35 27.66
CA VAL A 97 34.19 59.50 27.05
C VAL A 97 35.30 59.14 28.05
N ILE A 98 36.11 58.13 27.70
CA ILE A 98 37.30 57.69 28.41
C ILE A 98 38.52 58.09 27.59
N ASP A 99 39.32 59.01 28.13
CA ASP A 99 40.42 59.63 27.39
C ASP A 99 41.74 59.44 28.15
N GLY A 100 42.62 58.59 27.63
CA GLY A 100 43.93 58.28 28.23
C GLY A 100 43.89 57.62 29.61
N LYS A 101 42.70 57.17 30.06
CA LYS A 101 42.49 56.46 31.32
C LYS A 101 42.10 55.00 31.05
N SER A 102 42.51 54.12 31.94
CA SER A 102 42.04 52.74 32.06
C SER A 102 41.12 52.62 33.26
N ILE A 103 39.87 52.24 33.09
CA ILE A 103 38.90 52.11 34.18
C ILE A 103 38.04 50.85 34.03
N THR A 104 37.52 50.34 35.14
CA THR A 104 36.57 49.21 35.13
C THR A 104 35.20 49.70 35.61
N PHE A 105 34.13 49.35 34.92
CA PHE A 105 32.75 49.46 35.38
C PHE A 105 32.25 48.07 35.79
N ASP A 106 32.13 47.83 37.10
CA ASP A 106 31.43 46.64 37.59
C ASP A 106 29.91 46.93 37.52
N VAL A 107 29.26 46.41 36.47
CA VAL A 107 27.81 46.56 36.30
C VAL A 107 27.02 45.51 37.11
N GLY A 108 27.68 44.52 37.71
CA GLY A 108 27.01 43.46 38.47
C GLY A 108 25.94 42.76 37.63
N THR A 109 24.69 42.82 38.09
CA THR A 109 23.49 42.36 37.36
C THR A 109 22.64 43.51 36.79
N PHE A 110 23.12 44.75 36.92
CA PHE A 110 22.38 45.97 36.59
C PHE A 110 22.58 46.40 35.13
N ILE A 111 21.70 47.29 34.68
CA ILE A 111 21.68 47.81 33.32
C ILE A 111 22.25 49.24 33.31
N LEU A 112 23.26 49.47 32.47
CA LEU A 112 23.73 50.80 32.12
C LEU A 112 23.14 51.19 30.76
N ASN A 113 22.11 52.05 30.78
CA ASN A 113 21.52 52.62 29.59
C ASN A 113 22.19 53.96 29.25
N VAL A 114 22.65 54.13 28.02
CA VAL A 114 23.19 55.39 27.51
C VAL A 114 22.35 55.87 26.32
N LYS A 115 21.75 57.05 26.45
CA LYS A 115 20.98 57.70 25.39
C LYS A 115 21.75 58.92 24.89
N THR A 116 22.10 58.96 23.61
CA THR A 116 22.91 60.05 23.05
C THR A 116 22.33 60.55 21.73
N ALA A 117 22.38 61.87 21.51
CA ALA A 117 21.78 62.52 20.35
C ALA A 117 22.72 62.59 19.13
N THR A 118 24.05 62.64 19.31
CA THR A 118 25.00 62.96 18.22
C THR A 118 26.37 62.25 18.32
N GLY A 119 26.52 61.19 19.15
CA GLY A 119 27.84 60.56 19.41
C GLY A 119 27.78 59.05 19.69
N ALA A 120 28.85 58.50 20.27
CA ALA A 120 28.88 57.11 20.72
C ALA A 120 28.18 56.96 22.09
N GLY A 121 27.69 55.77 22.43
CA GLY A 121 27.29 55.47 23.81
C GLY A 121 28.50 55.48 24.74
N LEU A 122 29.54 54.76 24.35
CA LEU A 122 30.83 54.68 25.02
C LEU A 122 31.96 54.97 24.03
N LYS A 123 32.86 55.88 24.37
CA LYS A 123 34.00 56.29 23.55
C LYS A 123 35.30 56.17 24.34
N VAL A 124 36.27 55.42 23.83
CA VAL A 124 37.61 55.25 24.42
C VAL A 124 38.65 55.78 23.46
N ARG A 125 39.57 56.63 23.93
CA ARG A 125 40.59 57.26 23.10
C ARG A 125 41.93 57.42 23.79
N ASN A 126 42.98 57.69 23.01
CA ASN A 126 44.34 58.04 23.46
C ASN A 126 44.98 57.00 24.39
N LYS A 127 45.00 55.72 23.97
CA LYS A 127 45.50 54.56 24.76
C LYS A 127 44.74 54.30 26.06
N GLY A 128 43.47 54.69 26.11
CA GLY A 128 42.57 54.38 27.22
C GLY A 128 42.11 52.92 27.19
N SER A 129 41.58 52.44 28.31
CA SER A 129 40.91 51.14 28.39
C SER A 129 39.65 51.22 29.24
N VAL A 130 38.61 50.49 28.85
CA VAL A 130 37.41 50.35 29.68
C VAL A 130 36.96 48.90 29.74
N ALA A 131 36.61 48.41 30.92
CA ALA A 131 36.02 47.09 31.06
C ALA A 131 34.67 47.20 31.78
N LEU A 132 33.57 46.90 31.11
CA LEU A 132 32.27 46.67 31.73
C LEU A 132 32.18 45.18 32.07
N THR A 133 32.09 44.85 33.36
CA THR A 133 32.11 43.48 33.87
C THR A 133 30.84 43.16 34.65
N GLY A 134 30.48 41.88 34.73
CA GLY A 134 29.24 41.41 35.36
C GLY A 134 28.24 40.83 34.36
N THR A 135 27.18 40.21 34.86
CA THR A 135 26.10 39.58 34.06
C THR A 135 25.01 40.57 33.62
N GLY A 136 25.12 41.83 34.05
CA GLY A 136 24.27 42.95 33.62
C GLY A 136 24.37 43.25 32.13
N SER A 137 23.77 44.36 31.71
CA SER A 137 23.68 44.71 30.29
C SER A 137 24.06 46.16 30.03
N PHE A 138 24.76 46.38 28.91
CA PHE A 138 25.05 47.72 28.41
C PHE A 138 24.14 48.02 27.22
N ASN A 139 23.23 48.97 27.41
CA ASN A 139 22.25 49.34 26.39
C ASN A 139 22.54 50.74 25.88
N VAL A 140 22.54 50.93 24.57
CA VAL A 140 22.73 52.24 23.94
C VAL A 140 21.56 52.57 23.03
N GLU A 141 21.00 53.75 23.22
CA GLU A 141 20.00 54.35 22.35
C GLU A 141 20.60 55.57 21.64
N THR A 142 20.77 55.50 20.32
CA THR A 142 21.20 56.66 19.52
C THR A 142 20.10 57.08 18.55
N SER A 143 19.84 58.39 18.46
CA SER A 143 18.74 58.95 17.64
C SER A 143 19.17 59.47 16.27
N PHE A 144 20.45 59.30 15.88
CA PHE A 144 21.03 59.87 14.65
C PHE A 144 21.66 58.82 13.74
N SER A 145 21.74 59.14 12.45
CA SER A 145 22.27 58.27 11.39
C SER A 145 23.78 57.98 11.47
N SER A 146 24.53 58.64 12.37
CA SER A 146 26.00 58.53 12.52
C SER A 146 26.48 57.99 13.88
N GLY A 147 25.58 57.64 14.81
CA GLY A 147 25.94 57.23 16.17
C GLY A 147 26.15 55.72 16.34
N CYS A 148 27.13 55.32 17.16
CA CYS A 148 27.44 53.92 17.49
C CYS A 148 27.29 53.59 18.99
N GLY A 149 27.23 52.30 19.33
CA GLY A 149 27.19 51.82 20.71
C GLY A 149 28.50 52.04 21.46
N VAL A 150 29.62 51.54 20.92
CA VAL A 150 30.96 51.57 21.52
C VAL A 150 32.01 51.95 20.47
N LEU A 151 32.79 53.00 20.70
CA LEU A 151 33.82 53.59 19.83
C LEU A 151 35.21 53.50 20.51
N VAL A 152 36.27 53.04 19.83
CA VAL A 152 37.61 52.86 20.44
C VAL A 152 38.75 53.28 19.51
N ASP A 153 39.39 54.42 19.76
CA ASP A 153 40.46 54.96 18.91
C ASP A 153 41.80 55.18 19.65
N GLY A 154 42.90 55.39 18.91
CA GLY A 154 44.16 55.86 19.49
C GLY A 154 45.03 54.82 20.22
N GLY A 155 44.97 53.54 19.86
CA GLY A 155 45.63 52.42 20.54
C GLY A 155 44.91 51.96 21.81
N SER A 156 43.59 52.12 21.86
CA SER A 156 42.74 51.91 23.05
C SER A 156 42.03 50.55 23.03
N SER A 157 41.38 50.18 24.14
CA SER A 157 40.60 48.94 24.25
C SER A 157 39.29 49.07 25.01
N ALA A 158 38.29 48.24 24.67
CA ALA A 158 37.06 48.12 25.47
C ALA A 158 36.61 46.66 25.64
N VAL A 159 36.15 46.30 26.83
CA VAL A 159 35.43 45.05 27.10
C VAL A 159 34.02 45.41 27.55
N VAL A 160 32.98 44.84 26.94
CA VAL A 160 31.57 45.11 27.29
C VAL A 160 30.77 43.83 27.48
N THR A 161 29.72 43.86 28.31
CA THR A 161 28.85 42.70 28.59
C THR A 161 27.42 42.92 28.06
N ASN A 162 26.84 41.88 27.44
CA ASN A 162 25.45 41.84 26.91
C ASN A 162 25.03 43.15 26.23
N ALA A 163 25.73 43.53 25.17
CA ALA A 163 25.56 44.84 24.54
C ALA A 163 24.32 44.89 23.64
N LYS A 164 23.47 45.90 23.86
CA LYS A 164 22.30 46.20 23.03
C LYS A 164 22.43 47.58 22.42
N SER A 165 22.15 47.71 21.12
CA SER A 165 22.15 49.00 20.42
C SER A 165 20.90 49.18 19.56
N THR A 166 20.30 50.37 19.63
CA THR A 166 19.23 50.81 18.72
C THR A 166 19.74 51.80 17.67
N GLY A 167 21.04 52.09 17.64
CA GLY A 167 21.66 53.03 16.70
C GLY A 167 21.91 52.45 15.31
N THR A 168 22.04 53.31 14.30
CA THR A 168 22.27 52.91 12.89
C THR A 168 23.67 52.33 12.61
N TRP A 169 24.60 52.36 13.56
CA TRP A 169 25.95 51.77 13.39
C TRP A 169 26.23 50.58 14.32
N GLY A 170 25.25 50.14 15.12
CA GLY A 170 25.37 48.97 16.01
C GLY A 170 26.50 49.09 17.05
N ILE A 171 27.20 47.99 17.40
CA ILE A 171 28.46 48.04 18.17
C ILE A 171 29.55 48.47 17.18
N GLY A 172 29.50 49.75 16.83
CA GLY A 172 30.40 50.36 15.85
C GLY A 172 31.75 50.68 16.46
N VAL A 173 32.59 49.65 16.56
CA VAL A 173 33.99 49.78 16.94
C VAL A 173 34.72 50.50 15.80
N TYR A 174 34.70 51.83 15.86
CA TYR A 174 35.69 52.63 15.13
C TYR A 174 37.02 52.41 15.80
N THR A 175 37.95 51.82 15.08
CA THR A 175 39.38 51.96 15.30
C THR A 175 39.89 52.90 14.21
N THR A 176 40.68 53.91 14.56
CA THR A 176 41.27 54.83 13.56
C THR A 176 42.75 54.57 13.34
N VAL A 177 43.33 53.63 14.09
CA VAL A 177 44.74 53.26 14.10
C VAL A 177 44.90 51.75 14.30
N THR A 178 46.03 51.21 13.85
CA THR A 178 46.39 49.79 14.04
C THR A 178 46.62 49.51 15.54
N GLY A 179 46.08 48.39 16.05
CA GLY A 179 46.29 47.93 17.43
C GLY A 179 45.14 48.18 18.44
N ASP A 180 44.05 48.81 18.03
CA ASP A 180 42.82 48.97 18.83
C ASP A 180 42.05 47.63 18.97
N ALA A 181 41.35 47.40 20.10
CA ALA A 181 40.60 46.16 20.33
C ALA A 181 39.29 46.31 21.12
N VAL A 182 38.25 45.57 20.73
CA VAL A 182 36.99 45.46 21.49
C VAL A 182 36.57 44.01 21.67
N THR A 183 36.19 43.66 22.90
CA THR A 183 35.65 42.34 23.25
C THR A 183 34.25 42.47 23.83
N VAL A 184 33.29 41.71 23.31
CA VAL A 184 31.94 41.60 23.86
C VAL A 184 31.76 40.23 24.50
N LEU A 185 31.41 40.22 25.79
CA LEU A 185 31.08 39.02 26.54
C LEU A 185 29.55 38.87 26.61
N GLY A 186 28.99 37.83 25.99
CA GLY A 186 27.54 37.62 25.91
C GLY A 186 26.91 38.09 24.60
N ASN A 187 25.59 38.27 24.61
CA ASN A 187 24.82 38.50 23.39
C ASN A 187 24.91 39.93 22.88
N VAL A 188 24.99 40.09 21.57
CA VAL A 188 24.87 41.38 20.86
C VAL A 188 23.49 41.48 20.24
N VAL A 189 22.70 42.46 20.68
CA VAL A 189 21.34 42.68 20.14
C VAL A 189 21.27 44.03 19.46
N VAL A 190 21.06 44.00 18.14
CA VAL A 190 20.83 45.20 17.33
C VAL A 190 19.35 45.25 16.98
N THR A 191 18.71 46.38 17.26
CA THR A 191 17.24 46.50 17.18
C THR A 191 16.75 47.48 16.11
N SER A 192 17.63 48.28 15.52
CA SER A 192 17.27 49.22 14.44
C SER A 192 17.35 48.56 13.07
N GLN A 193 16.37 48.87 12.21
CA GLN A 193 16.27 48.37 10.84
C GLN A 193 17.30 48.99 9.87
N TYR A 194 17.98 50.06 10.28
CA TYR A 194 19.00 50.75 9.47
C TYR A 194 20.42 50.56 10.05
N ALA A 195 20.62 49.50 10.84
CA ALA A 195 21.84 49.29 11.59
C ALA A 195 22.78 48.27 10.94
N TYR A 196 24.02 48.70 10.67
CA TYR A 196 25.07 47.89 10.06
C TYR A 196 25.71 46.83 10.99
N GLY A 197 25.04 46.41 12.07
CA GLY A 197 25.52 45.33 12.94
C GLY A 197 26.83 45.63 13.70
N VAL A 198 27.94 45.08 13.22
CA VAL A 198 29.30 45.17 13.79
C VAL A 198 30.25 45.67 12.70
N ARG A 199 31.12 46.66 13.01
CA ARG A 199 32.01 47.31 12.04
C ARG A 199 33.44 47.45 12.54
N VAL A 200 34.42 47.42 11.62
CA VAL A 200 35.86 47.70 11.85
C VAL A 200 36.41 48.53 10.68
N TRP A 201 37.18 49.60 10.92
CA TRP A 201 37.64 50.52 9.83
C TRP A 201 39.13 50.42 9.50
N THR A 202 40.00 50.16 10.49
CA THR A 202 41.47 49.99 10.34
C THR A 202 41.94 48.64 10.88
N GLY A 203 43.26 48.41 11.03
CA GLY A 203 43.88 47.20 11.59
C GLY A 203 43.60 46.91 13.07
N GLY A 204 42.36 47.07 13.52
CA GLY A 204 41.87 46.73 14.85
C GLY A 204 41.16 45.38 14.91
N THR A 205 40.81 44.93 16.11
CA THR A 205 40.16 43.64 16.37
C THR A 205 38.83 43.78 17.11
N VAL A 206 37.78 43.09 16.65
CA VAL A 206 36.53 42.88 17.42
C VAL A 206 36.36 41.40 17.71
N THR A 207 36.14 41.03 18.98
CA THR A 207 35.86 39.66 19.43
C THR A 207 34.50 39.59 20.09
N ILE A 208 33.64 38.65 19.68
CA ILE A 208 32.31 38.43 20.27
C ILE A 208 32.24 37.00 20.82
N GLU A 209 31.93 36.89 22.12
CA GLU A 209 31.73 35.65 22.85
C GLU A 209 30.24 35.47 23.20
N GLY A 210 29.40 35.25 22.19
CA GLY A 210 27.95 35.09 22.32
C GLY A 210 27.23 35.16 20.98
N THR A 211 25.90 35.25 21.01
CA THR A 211 25.08 35.31 19.78
C THR A 211 24.90 36.75 19.30
N ILE A 212 24.73 36.93 17.99
CA ILE A 212 24.38 38.21 17.38
C ILE A 212 22.92 38.11 16.90
N THR A 213 22.06 39.02 17.36
CA THR A 213 20.65 39.09 16.95
C THR A 213 20.38 40.41 16.25
N THR A 214 19.81 40.37 15.04
CA THR A 214 19.43 41.53 14.22
C THR A 214 17.97 41.42 13.78
N PRO A 215 17.27 42.52 13.44
CA PRO A 215 15.82 42.51 13.14
C PRO A 215 15.46 41.90 11.77
N TYR A 216 16.42 41.87 10.84
CA TYR A 216 16.36 41.17 9.56
C TYR A 216 17.56 40.23 9.54
N GLY A 217 17.35 38.96 9.15
CA GLY A 217 18.42 37.95 9.05
C GLY A 217 19.69 38.53 8.41
N MET A 218 20.84 38.20 8.99
CA MET A 218 22.10 38.93 8.86
C MET A 218 22.46 39.30 7.41
N TYR A 219 22.55 40.60 7.10
CA TYR A 219 23.05 41.07 5.80
C TYR A 219 24.23 42.05 5.87
N GLU A 220 24.66 42.52 7.05
CA GLU A 220 25.65 43.59 7.08
C GLU A 220 26.64 43.48 8.26
N MET A 221 27.87 43.01 7.99
CA MET A 221 29.08 43.42 8.71
C MET A 221 29.94 44.25 7.76
N ALA A 222 30.53 45.35 8.22
CA ALA A 222 31.26 46.25 7.32
C ALA A 222 32.72 46.45 7.74
N PHE A 223 33.61 46.35 6.75
CA PHE A 223 34.99 46.82 6.81
C PHE A 223 35.11 48.10 5.98
N GLY A 224 35.29 49.25 6.65
CA GLY A 224 35.23 50.55 5.97
C GLY A 224 33.86 50.80 5.30
N THR A 225 33.84 50.94 3.97
CA THR A 225 32.61 51.15 3.16
C THR A 225 32.05 49.89 2.51
N ALA A 226 32.72 48.75 2.64
CA ALA A 226 32.31 47.47 2.03
C ALA A 226 31.53 46.60 3.03
N VAL A 227 30.61 45.77 2.53
CA VAL A 227 29.69 44.92 3.31
C VAL A 227 29.98 43.43 3.04
N MET A 228 29.95 42.58 4.08
CA MET A 228 30.26 41.14 4.03
C MET A 228 29.06 40.24 4.29
N ASP A 229 29.04 39.09 3.62
CA ASP A 229 28.23 37.93 4.00
C ASP A 229 29.00 37.05 5.01
N LEU A 230 28.30 36.54 6.02
CA LEU A 230 28.86 35.72 7.08
C LEU A 230 29.14 34.28 6.66
N SER A 231 28.69 33.91 5.47
CA SER A 231 29.10 32.69 4.79
C SER A 231 30.60 32.70 4.38
N GLU A 232 31.25 33.86 4.33
CA GLU A 232 32.64 34.02 3.87
C GLU A 232 33.70 33.84 4.98
N GLY A 233 33.29 33.42 6.18
CA GLY A 233 34.16 33.26 7.33
C GLY A 233 35.11 32.07 7.22
N ALA A 234 36.35 32.24 7.66
CA ALA A 234 37.34 31.16 7.74
C ALA A 234 37.62 30.78 9.21
N PRO A 235 38.02 29.53 9.51
CA PRO A 235 38.51 29.18 10.85
C PRO A 235 39.69 30.06 11.27
N ASP A 236 39.66 30.61 12.49
CA ASP A 236 40.79 31.40 13.00
C ASP A 236 41.93 30.48 13.46
N MET A 237 43.00 30.44 12.66
CA MET A 237 44.21 29.67 12.97
C MET A 237 44.99 30.25 14.17
N ASP A 238 44.82 31.54 14.47
CA ASP A 238 45.50 32.23 15.56
C ASP A 238 44.72 32.13 16.89
N LYS A 239 43.42 31.81 16.83
CA LYS A 239 42.53 31.70 17.98
C LYS A 239 41.49 30.57 17.81
N PRO A 240 41.82 29.33 18.21
CA PRO A 240 40.94 28.17 18.07
C PRO A 240 39.54 28.39 18.68
N GLY A 241 38.50 27.87 18.02
CA GLY A 241 37.09 28.01 18.45
C GLY A 241 36.39 29.28 17.95
N TYR A 242 37.05 30.09 17.13
CA TYR A 242 36.50 31.30 16.52
C TYR A 242 36.48 31.22 15.00
N THR A 243 35.46 31.82 14.39
CA THR A 243 35.44 32.14 12.95
C THR A 243 36.00 33.54 12.75
N LYS A 244 37.01 33.66 11.89
CA LYS A 244 37.72 34.88 11.50
C LYS A 244 37.15 35.43 10.20
N TYR A 245 36.88 36.73 10.18
CA TYR A 245 36.46 37.47 8.99
C TYR A 245 37.49 38.58 8.73
N CYS A 246 38.10 38.58 7.54
CA CYS A 246 39.16 39.51 7.11
C CYS A 246 38.88 40.01 5.68
N TRP A 247 39.25 41.26 5.37
CA TRP A 247 39.23 41.77 3.99
C TRP A 247 40.61 41.68 3.32
N PRO A 248 40.70 41.42 2.01
CA PRO A 248 41.96 41.40 1.28
C PRO A 248 42.72 42.74 1.34
N ASP A 249 42.01 43.86 1.41
CA ASP A 249 42.57 45.21 1.24
C ASP A 249 42.63 46.02 2.55
N THR A 250 42.25 45.45 3.69
CA THR A 250 42.28 46.12 5.01
C THR A 250 42.77 45.18 6.12
N GLU A 251 43.63 45.65 7.02
CA GLU A 251 44.22 44.85 8.13
C GLU A 251 43.26 44.51 9.30
N GLY A 252 41.97 44.83 9.22
CA GLY A 252 41.03 44.62 10.33
C GLY A 252 40.58 43.16 10.49
N VAL A 253 40.19 42.76 11.72
CA VAL A 253 39.73 41.38 12.01
C VAL A 253 38.47 41.35 12.90
N ILE A 254 37.46 40.59 12.50
CA ILE A 254 36.31 40.22 13.35
C ILE A 254 36.41 38.73 13.71
N ARG A 255 36.22 38.41 15.00
CA ARG A 255 36.21 37.05 15.56
C ARG A 255 34.88 36.75 16.24
N ILE A 256 34.21 35.68 15.83
CA ILE A 256 32.95 35.23 16.43
C ILE A 256 33.13 33.82 16.99
N LYS A 257 32.88 33.63 18.29
CA LYS A 257 32.89 32.31 18.92
C LYS A 257 31.55 31.62 18.63
N SER A 258 31.56 30.51 17.89
CA SER A 258 30.34 29.70 17.73
C SER A 258 29.93 29.15 19.11
N THR A 259 28.67 29.37 19.51
CA THR A 259 28.10 28.69 20.69
C THR A 259 27.68 27.26 20.39
N SER A 260 27.58 26.90 19.11
CA SER A 260 27.27 25.55 18.66
C SER A 260 28.56 24.78 18.40
N GLN A 261 28.70 23.63 19.06
CA GLN A 261 29.73 22.62 18.83
C GLN A 261 29.30 21.60 17.75
N VAL A 262 28.09 21.71 17.19
CA VAL A 262 27.62 20.81 16.12
C VAL A 262 28.57 20.86 14.92
N GLY A 263 28.90 19.68 14.40
CA GLY A 263 29.82 19.49 13.28
C GLY A 263 31.30 19.43 13.67
N GLN A 264 31.66 19.82 14.90
CA GLN A 264 33.06 19.72 15.38
C GLN A 264 33.51 18.27 15.45
N ILE A 265 34.79 18.05 15.14
CA ILE A 265 35.42 16.74 15.10
C ILE A 265 36.54 16.69 16.14
N PHE A 266 36.58 15.64 16.94
CA PHE A 266 37.65 15.40 17.91
C PHE A 266 38.06 13.93 17.94
N THR A 267 39.24 13.65 18.50
CA THR A 267 39.76 12.28 18.65
C THR A 267 39.86 11.94 20.13
N GLN A 268 39.35 10.77 20.52
CA GLN A 268 39.52 10.24 21.87
C GLN A 268 40.09 8.81 21.81
N VAL A 269 41.10 8.56 22.64
CA VAL A 269 41.72 7.23 22.75
C VAL A 269 40.89 6.38 23.70
N ASN A 270 40.28 5.31 23.17
CA ASN A 270 39.60 4.30 23.97
C ASN A 270 40.32 2.95 23.86
N GLN A 271 40.69 2.34 24.99
CA GLN A 271 41.47 1.09 25.02
C GLN A 271 42.77 1.12 24.18
N GLY A 272 43.36 2.30 24.02
CA GLY A 272 44.54 2.50 23.17
C GLY A 272 44.24 2.62 21.67
N VAL A 273 42.96 2.71 21.26
CA VAL A 273 42.51 2.97 19.89
C VAL A 273 42.04 4.42 19.76
N PRO A 274 42.67 5.25 18.91
CA PRO A 274 42.21 6.61 18.65
C PRO A 274 41.00 6.59 17.71
N LEU A 275 39.81 6.86 18.24
CA LEU A 275 38.59 7.00 17.45
C LEU A 275 38.27 8.48 17.24
N LYS A 276 37.79 8.82 16.04
CA LYS A 276 37.32 10.15 15.68
C LYS A 276 35.81 10.23 15.87
N TYR A 277 35.34 11.34 16.43
CA TYR A 277 33.94 11.60 16.70
C TYR A 277 33.52 12.92 16.09
N GLN A 278 32.30 12.99 15.56
CA GLN A 278 31.65 14.24 15.14
C GLN A 278 30.46 14.54 16.04
N ILE A 279 30.34 15.79 16.49
CA ILE A 279 29.20 16.24 17.31
C ILE A 279 27.98 16.44 16.41
N LEU A 280 26.89 15.74 16.74
CA LEU A 280 25.61 15.81 16.03
C LEU A 280 24.64 16.79 16.69
N THR A 281 24.58 16.78 18.01
CA THR A 281 23.77 17.70 18.82
C THR A 281 24.53 18.10 20.07
N ASP A 282 24.36 19.33 20.52
CA ASP A 282 25.03 19.92 21.69
C ASP A 282 24.08 20.68 22.63
N SER A 283 22.77 20.64 22.33
CA SER A 283 21.73 21.24 23.16
C SER A 283 21.70 20.63 24.58
N PRO A 284 21.27 21.37 25.61
CA PRO A 284 21.18 20.82 26.97
C PRO A 284 20.31 19.55 27.10
N SER A 285 19.32 19.38 26.21
CA SER A 285 18.42 18.22 26.16
C SER A 285 18.93 17.06 25.30
N SER A 286 19.92 17.29 24.44
CA SER A 286 20.47 16.30 23.51
C SER A 286 21.91 16.66 23.18
N LYS A 287 22.83 15.84 23.69
CA LYS A 287 24.28 15.92 23.43
C LYS A 287 24.75 14.58 22.87
N THR A 288 24.91 14.52 21.55
CA THR A 288 25.20 13.27 20.86
C THR A 288 26.35 13.43 19.86
N VAL A 289 27.07 12.34 19.67
CA VAL A 289 28.12 12.21 18.66
C VAL A 289 27.94 10.92 17.86
N GLU A 290 28.63 10.85 16.73
CA GLU A 290 28.87 9.60 16.02
C GLU A 290 30.36 9.35 15.82
N VAL A 291 30.73 8.07 15.71
CA VAL A 291 32.07 7.67 15.26
C VAL A 291 32.18 7.93 13.77
N ILE A 292 33.20 8.64 13.33
CA ILE A 292 33.48 8.86 11.90
C ILE A 292 34.77 8.14 11.50
N TYR A 293 35.06 8.13 10.20
CA TYR A 293 36.21 7.44 9.62
C TYR A 293 37.50 7.61 10.44
N SER A 294 37.96 6.51 11.05
CA SER A 294 39.26 6.42 11.74
C SER A 294 40.10 5.32 11.10
N ASN A 295 41.21 5.68 10.47
CA ASN A 295 42.11 4.71 9.80
C ASN A 295 43.26 4.22 10.70
N SER A 296 43.27 4.61 11.98
CA SER A 296 44.33 4.25 12.92
C SER A 296 43.76 3.43 14.08
N TYR A 297 43.84 2.10 13.96
CA TYR A 297 43.37 1.18 14.97
C TYR A 297 44.51 0.67 15.89
N ASN A 298 45.70 1.27 15.81
CA ASN A 298 46.89 0.93 16.60
C ASN A 298 47.23 -0.58 16.67
N GLY A 299 47.00 -1.32 15.57
CA GLY A 299 47.30 -2.74 15.51
C GLY A 299 46.38 -3.64 16.35
N ARG A 300 45.30 -3.09 16.94
CA ARG A 300 44.39 -3.83 17.81
C ARG A 300 43.44 -4.72 17.00
N THR A 301 43.28 -5.95 17.46
CA THR A 301 42.35 -6.92 16.86
C THR A 301 40.98 -6.94 17.52
N SER A 302 40.85 -6.37 18.73
CA SER A 302 39.57 -6.20 19.43
C SER A 302 39.56 -4.87 20.19
N PHE A 303 38.42 -4.17 20.14
CA PHE A 303 38.16 -2.96 20.93
C PHE A 303 36.65 -2.66 21.05
N VAL A 304 36.32 -1.83 22.03
CA VAL A 304 34.94 -1.38 22.31
C VAL A 304 34.77 0.08 21.89
N VAL A 305 33.66 0.42 21.22
CA VAL A 305 33.23 1.82 21.08
C VAL A 305 32.56 2.24 22.39
N PRO A 306 33.01 3.33 23.05
CA PRO A 306 32.46 3.71 24.35
C PRO A 306 31.03 4.24 24.20
N GLU A 307 30.20 4.07 25.24
CA GLU A 307 28.83 4.61 25.29
C GLU A 307 28.81 6.15 25.34
N THR A 308 29.82 6.75 25.96
CA THR A 308 29.98 8.20 26.10
C THR A 308 31.41 8.65 25.86
N VAL A 309 31.59 9.88 25.38
CA VAL A 309 32.88 10.55 25.16
C VAL A 309 32.85 11.98 25.71
N THR A 310 34.03 12.56 25.95
CA THR A 310 34.14 13.91 26.55
C THR A 310 34.88 14.86 25.61
N TYR A 311 34.29 16.02 25.33
CA TYR A 311 34.90 17.12 24.59
C TYR A 311 34.71 18.44 25.36
N GLU A 312 35.80 19.16 25.64
CA GLU A 312 35.79 20.43 26.41
C GLU A 312 34.93 20.35 27.68
N GLU A 313 35.19 19.34 28.53
CA GLU A 313 34.46 19.07 29.78
C GLU A 313 32.98 18.66 29.63
N THR A 314 32.47 18.62 28.41
CA THR A 314 31.10 18.19 28.10
C THR A 314 31.05 16.72 27.70
N ILE A 315 30.14 15.97 28.32
CA ILE A 315 29.90 14.55 28.02
C ILE A 315 28.86 14.43 26.89
N PHE A 316 29.19 13.62 25.88
CA PHE A 316 28.32 13.29 24.74
C PHE A 316 28.04 11.80 24.69
N ASN A 317 26.80 11.43 24.38
CA ASN A 317 26.43 10.04 24.13
C ASN A 317 26.80 9.65 22.70
N VAL A 318 27.43 8.49 22.53
CA VAL A 318 27.74 7.94 21.20
C VAL A 318 26.50 7.24 20.66
N THR A 319 25.83 7.85 19.67
CA THR A 319 24.55 7.36 19.15
C THR A 319 24.62 6.87 17.70
N GLY A 320 25.75 7.10 17.02
CA GLY A 320 25.91 6.72 15.62
C GLY A 320 27.28 6.10 15.33
N ILE A 321 27.29 5.18 14.39
CA ILE A 321 28.49 4.81 13.64
C ILE A 321 28.31 5.43 12.27
N GLY A 322 29.02 6.52 11.96
CA GLY A 322 28.82 7.33 10.77
C GLY A 322 29.32 6.70 9.48
N TYR A 323 29.21 7.46 8.39
CA TYR A 323 29.67 7.08 7.05
C TYR A 323 31.13 6.58 7.08
N GLN A 324 31.34 5.36 6.58
CA GLN A 324 32.67 4.72 6.49
C GLN A 324 33.45 4.60 7.80
N ALA A 325 32.83 4.73 8.99
CA ALA A 325 33.54 4.82 10.27
C ALA A 325 34.68 3.78 10.47
N PHE A 326 34.43 2.54 10.04
CA PHE A 326 35.35 1.40 10.07
C PHE A 326 35.67 0.82 8.69
N TYR A 327 35.53 1.61 7.62
CA TYR A 327 35.78 1.16 6.25
C TYR A 327 37.16 0.51 6.12
N ASN A 328 37.19 -0.66 5.50
CA ASN A 328 38.41 -1.43 5.22
C ASN A 328 39.20 -1.78 6.49
N CYS A 329 38.52 -2.02 7.62
CA CYS A 329 39.19 -2.48 8.83
C CYS A 329 39.68 -3.93 8.66
N LYS A 330 40.96 -4.09 8.31
CA LYS A 330 41.59 -5.39 8.02
C LYS A 330 42.18 -6.10 9.24
N ILE A 331 42.19 -5.46 10.41
CA ILE A 331 42.89 -5.98 11.59
C ILE A 331 41.95 -6.36 12.73
N ALA A 332 40.83 -5.67 12.89
CA ALA A 332 39.92 -5.91 14.00
C ALA A 332 38.98 -7.08 13.68
N THR A 333 39.18 -8.19 14.38
CA THR A 333 38.33 -9.39 14.30
C THR A 333 37.07 -9.26 15.15
N ASP A 334 37.07 -8.32 16.10
CA ASP A 334 35.98 -8.08 17.05
C ASP A 334 35.85 -6.57 17.32
N ILE A 335 34.67 -6.01 17.06
CA ILE A 335 34.34 -4.61 17.36
C ILE A 335 33.02 -4.63 18.11
N THR A 336 33.06 -4.25 19.38
CA THR A 336 31.84 -4.14 20.20
C THR A 336 31.30 -2.72 20.12
N ILE A 337 30.04 -2.57 19.70
CA ILE A 337 29.32 -1.29 19.71
C ILE A 337 28.30 -1.23 20.86
N PRO A 338 28.12 -0.08 21.53
CA PRO A 338 27.29 0.04 22.73
C PRO A 338 25.79 0.08 22.41
N GLY A 339 24.95 -0.21 23.41
CA GLY A 339 23.49 -0.14 23.29
C GLY A 339 22.91 1.27 23.10
N SER A 340 23.75 2.31 23.12
CA SER A 340 23.36 3.68 22.79
C SER A 340 23.31 3.93 21.28
N ILE A 341 23.87 3.04 20.44
CA ILE A 341 23.87 3.21 18.99
C ILE A 341 22.46 3.05 18.43
N ILE A 342 22.03 4.07 17.68
CA ILE A 342 20.73 4.13 17.00
C ILE A 342 20.90 3.95 15.49
N ASN A 343 22.00 4.46 14.92
CA ASN A 343 22.24 4.44 13.47
C ASN A 343 23.61 3.85 13.14
N ILE A 344 23.65 3.00 12.13
CA ILE A 344 24.87 2.57 11.45
C ILE A 344 24.80 3.14 10.03
N GLY A 345 25.73 4.01 9.68
CA GLY A 345 25.77 4.73 8.42
C GLY A 345 26.30 3.91 7.25
N ASP A 346 26.21 4.50 6.07
CA ASP A 346 26.59 3.82 4.83
C ASP A 346 28.07 3.43 4.85
N TYR A 347 28.32 2.20 4.38
CA TYR A 347 29.66 1.60 4.29
C TYR A 347 30.44 1.58 5.61
N ALA A 348 29.78 1.72 6.76
CA ALA A 348 30.43 1.82 8.08
C ALA A 348 31.45 0.70 8.34
N PHE A 349 31.15 -0.54 7.98
CA PHE A 349 32.00 -1.73 8.12
C PHE A 349 32.27 -2.42 6.78
N LYS A 350 32.20 -1.68 5.66
CA LYS A 350 32.51 -2.24 4.33
C LYS A 350 33.98 -2.67 4.26
N ASP A 351 34.25 -3.80 3.62
CA ASP A 351 35.58 -4.40 3.45
C ASP A 351 36.28 -4.81 4.76
N CYS A 352 35.51 -5.00 5.84
CA CYS A 352 35.99 -5.58 7.10
C CYS A 352 36.12 -7.11 7.00
N HIS A 353 37.01 -7.61 6.14
CA HIS A 353 37.09 -9.03 5.77
C HIS A 353 37.45 -9.99 6.92
N VAL A 354 37.99 -9.48 8.03
CA VAL A 354 38.44 -10.29 9.18
C VAL A 354 37.44 -10.33 10.33
N LEU A 355 36.36 -9.55 10.27
CA LEU A 355 35.35 -9.47 11.31
C LEU A 355 34.53 -10.77 11.34
N GLU A 356 34.52 -11.46 12.48
CA GLU A 356 33.91 -12.81 12.59
C GLU A 356 32.58 -12.79 13.34
N ASN A 357 32.56 -12.15 14.52
CA ASN A 357 31.38 -12.05 15.37
C ASN A 357 31.05 -10.57 15.52
N PHE A 358 29.92 -10.14 14.96
CA PHE A 358 29.44 -8.76 15.13
C PHE A 358 28.00 -8.78 15.62
N PHE A 359 27.78 -8.14 16.77
CA PHE A 359 26.45 -8.01 17.37
C PHE A 359 25.91 -6.60 17.11
N ILE A 360 24.77 -6.51 16.43
CA ILE A 360 24.03 -5.25 16.28
C ILE A 360 23.12 -5.09 17.51
N PRO A 361 23.27 -4.01 18.31
CA PRO A 361 22.43 -3.78 19.47
C PRO A 361 20.94 -3.61 19.11
N PRO A 362 20.00 -4.03 19.98
CA PRO A 362 18.56 -3.90 19.73
C PRO A 362 18.06 -2.46 19.55
N SER A 363 18.84 -1.47 20.01
CA SER A 363 18.58 -0.04 19.89
C SER A 363 18.71 0.49 18.45
N VAL A 364 19.43 -0.23 17.59
CA VAL A 364 19.68 0.18 16.20
C VAL A 364 18.38 0.13 15.40
N LYS A 365 18.06 1.26 14.77
CA LYS A 365 16.87 1.44 13.93
C LYS A 365 17.20 1.48 12.45
N ASN A 366 18.38 1.98 12.09
CA ASN A 366 18.80 2.16 10.71
C ASN A 366 20.19 1.56 10.48
N ILE A 367 20.33 0.80 9.39
CA ILE A 367 21.59 0.25 8.91
C ILE A 367 21.73 0.68 7.45
N GLY A 368 22.78 1.45 7.17
CA GLY A 368 22.99 2.11 5.90
C GLY A 368 23.34 1.17 4.73
N ILE A 369 23.39 1.78 3.55
CA ILE A 369 23.76 1.15 2.29
C ILE A 369 25.16 0.57 2.40
N GLY A 370 25.31 -0.70 2.05
CA GLY A 370 26.62 -1.37 2.07
C GLY A 370 27.32 -1.42 3.43
N ALA A 371 26.60 -1.18 4.54
CA ALA A 371 27.20 -1.03 5.86
C ALA A 371 28.10 -2.21 6.27
N PHE A 372 27.79 -3.44 5.87
CA PHE A 372 28.59 -4.64 6.16
C PHE A 372 29.12 -5.34 4.90
N ALA A 373 29.10 -4.66 3.76
CA ALA A 373 29.51 -5.24 2.49
C ALA A 373 30.93 -5.82 2.54
N TYR A 374 31.12 -6.98 1.94
CA TYR A 374 32.34 -7.77 1.84
C TYR A 374 32.91 -8.24 3.20
N GLY A 375 32.06 -8.37 4.23
CA GLY A 375 32.38 -9.03 5.50
C GLY A 375 32.48 -10.55 5.36
N ALA A 376 33.46 -11.05 4.61
CA ALA A 376 33.57 -12.45 4.19
C ALA A 376 33.68 -13.48 5.34
N LYS A 377 34.03 -13.03 6.55
CA LYS A 377 34.14 -13.89 7.75
C LYS A 377 32.96 -13.80 8.70
N LEU A 378 32.00 -12.90 8.47
CA LEU A 378 30.78 -12.81 9.26
C LEU A 378 29.92 -14.04 8.97
N LYS A 379 29.79 -14.96 9.93
CA LYS A 379 29.05 -16.23 9.76
C LYS A 379 27.55 -16.09 9.98
N SER A 380 27.16 -15.15 10.83
CA SER A 380 25.78 -14.85 11.18
C SER A 380 25.68 -13.39 11.60
N ILE A 381 24.50 -12.80 11.46
CA ILE A 381 24.21 -11.49 12.01
C ILE A 381 22.79 -11.46 12.56
N ASN A 382 22.61 -10.79 13.70
CA ASN A 382 21.29 -10.51 14.24
C ASN A 382 20.84 -9.14 13.75
N ILE A 383 19.78 -9.09 12.94
CA ILE A 383 19.16 -7.85 12.50
C ILE A 383 18.10 -7.47 13.56
N PRO A 384 18.20 -6.30 14.21
CA PRO A 384 17.24 -5.91 15.25
C PRO A 384 15.81 -5.73 14.73
N ASN A 385 14.82 -6.07 15.55
CA ASN A 385 13.39 -5.88 15.24
C ASN A 385 12.99 -4.41 14.96
N GLY A 386 13.81 -3.45 15.39
CA GLY A 386 13.62 -2.03 15.12
C GLY A 386 13.91 -1.63 13.66
N VAL A 387 14.66 -2.46 12.92
CA VAL A 387 15.03 -2.20 11.53
C VAL A 387 13.82 -2.45 10.62
N LYS A 388 13.48 -1.43 9.81
CA LYS A 388 12.37 -1.50 8.84
C LYS A 388 12.80 -1.86 7.44
N ILE A 389 13.99 -1.44 7.04
CA ILE A 389 14.51 -1.62 5.68
C ILE A 389 15.93 -2.19 5.82
N ILE A 390 16.20 -3.27 5.10
CA ILE A 390 17.58 -3.68 4.83
C ILE A 390 17.99 -2.94 3.57
N GLU A 391 18.87 -1.96 3.68
CA GLU A 391 19.24 -1.09 2.57
C GLU A 391 19.99 -1.82 1.45
N ALA A 392 20.18 -1.12 0.33
CA ALA A 392 20.91 -1.67 -0.81
C ALA A 392 22.33 -2.12 -0.40
N GLN A 393 22.75 -3.29 -0.90
CA GLN A 393 24.09 -3.85 -0.68
C GLN A 393 24.51 -4.07 0.79
N THR A 394 23.63 -3.89 1.78
CA THR A 394 24.01 -3.86 3.22
C THR A 394 24.86 -5.07 3.63
N PHE A 395 24.57 -6.26 3.11
CA PHE A 395 25.27 -7.52 3.40
C PHE A 395 25.92 -8.16 2.18
N ARG A 396 26.14 -7.40 1.11
CA ARG A 396 26.74 -7.92 -0.13
C ARG A 396 28.07 -8.61 0.16
N GLY A 397 28.28 -9.85 -0.26
CA GLY A 397 29.55 -10.57 -0.12
C GLY A 397 29.86 -11.02 1.31
N CYS A 398 28.88 -11.00 2.22
CA CYS A 398 29.05 -11.54 3.57
C CYS A 398 29.13 -13.07 3.57
N GLY A 399 29.92 -13.62 4.50
CA GLY A 399 30.14 -15.06 4.67
C GLY A 399 29.04 -15.81 5.42
N PHE A 400 27.79 -15.34 5.34
CA PHE A 400 26.70 -15.91 6.12
C PHE A 400 26.38 -17.33 5.68
N THR A 401 26.14 -18.23 6.63
CA THR A 401 25.57 -19.55 6.35
C THR A 401 24.05 -19.53 6.46
N THR A 402 23.51 -18.76 7.40
CA THR A 402 22.08 -18.56 7.63
C THR A 402 21.82 -17.10 7.99
N VAL A 403 20.65 -16.60 7.60
CA VAL A 403 20.14 -15.26 7.98
C VAL A 403 18.67 -15.38 8.35
N SER A 404 18.30 -14.84 9.50
CA SER A 404 16.89 -14.68 9.91
C SER A 404 16.53 -13.21 9.80
N ILE A 405 15.60 -12.87 8.90
CA ILE A 405 15.07 -11.51 8.77
C ILE A 405 13.93 -11.34 9.80
N PRO A 406 13.96 -10.30 10.66
CA PRO A 406 12.93 -10.10 11.67
C PRO A 406 11.63 -9.56 11.07
N ASN A 407 10.49 -9.87 11.70
CA ASN A 407 9.14 -9.42 11.31
C ASN A 407 8.95 -7.89 11.31
N GLY A 408 9.94 -7.12 11.78
CA GLY A 408 9.96 -5.66 11.68
C GLY A 408 10.26 -5.14 10.29
N VAL A 409 10.95 -5.94 9.45
CA VAL A 409 11.43 -5.55 8.12
C VAL A 409 10.31 -5.63 7.09
N THR A 410 10.15 -4.58 6.30
CA THR A 410 9.13 -4.47 5.25
C THR A 410 9.73 -4.47 3.84
N SER A 411 11.04 -4.21 3.70
CA SER A 411 11.72 -4.13 2.41
C SER A 411 13.16 -4.65 2.50
N ILE A 412 13.57 -5.40 1.49
CA ILE A 412 14.95 -5.83 1.25
C ILE A 412 15.46 -5.08 0.01
N GLY A 413 16.51 -4.30 0.17
CA GLY A 413 17.06 -3.44 -0.86
C GLY A 413 17.79 -4.19 -1.98
N ALA A 414 18.08 -3.47 -3.07
CA ALA A 414 18.79 -4.03 -4.21
C ALA A 414 20.18 -4.56 -3.81
N ALA A 415 20.52 -5.75 -4.29
CA ALA A 415 21.77 -6.43 -3.99
C ALA A 415 22.09 -6.61 -2.49
N ALA A 416 21.09 -6.57 -1.60
CA ALA A 416 21.29 -6.61 -0.14
C ALA A 416 22.13 -7.81 0.34
N PHE A 417 21.94 -8.99 -0.25
CA PHE A 417 22.69 -10.23 0.03
C PHE A 417 23.41 -10.77 -1.22
N ASP A 418 23.69 -9.90 -2.21
CA ASP A 418 24.43 -10.27 -3.42
C ASP A 418 25.80 -10.87 -3.07
N TYR A 419 26.25 -11.93 -3.73
CA TYR A 419 27.49 -12.68 -3.44
C TYR A 419 27.59 -13.27 -2.02
N CYS A 420 26.49 -13.45 -1.28
CA CYS A 420 26.48 -14.27 -0.06
C CYS A 420 26.59 -15.77 -0.41
N GLY A 421 27.74 -16.19 -0.96
CA GLY A 421 27.92 -17.50 -1.60
C GLY A 421 27.82 -18.71 -0.67
N LEU A 422 27.95 -18.52 0.65
CA LEU A 422 27.82 -19.56 1.67
C LEU A 422 26.41 -19.69 2.26
N LEU A 423 25.48 -18.80 1.89
CA LEU A 423 24.13 -18.77 2.45
C LEU A 423 23.36 -19.99 1.96
N THR A 424 22.99 -20.89 2.88
CA THR A 424 22.27 -22.13 2.55
C THR A 424 20.76 -22.00 2.70
N GLN A 425 20.33 -21.16 3.64
CA GLN A 425 18.94 -20.91 3.98
C GLN A 425 18.74 -19.45 4.39
N ILE A 426 17.59 -18.90 4.00
CA ILE A 426 17.08 -17.63 4.49
C ILE A 426 15.59 -17.75 4.79
N THR A 427 15.16 -17.12 5.87
CA THR A 427 13.72 -16.95 6.18
C THR A 427 13.35 -15.50 5.97
N ILE A 428 12.42 -15.26 5.04
CA ILE A 428 11.87 -13.94 4.72
C ILE A 428 10.47 -13.87 5.35
N PRO A 429 10.20 -12.93 6.28
CA PRO A 429 8.91 -12.86 6.96
C PRO A 429 7.81 -12.25 6.08
N ASP A 430 6.56 -12.57 6.39
CA ASP A 430 5.35 -12.07 5.70
C ASP A 430 5.21 -10.54 5.68
N SER A 431 5.92 -9.85 6.58
CA SER A 431 5.96 -8.39 6.63
C SER A 431 6.70 -7.77 5.43
N VAL A 432 7.53 -8.53 4.72
CA VAL A 432 8.28 -8.07 3.55
C VAL A 432 7.38 -8.03 2.33
N THR A 433 7.23 -6.84 1.76
CA THR A 433 6.41 -6.61 0.55
C THR A 433 7.25 -6.23 -0.66
N ASP A 434 8.53 -5.90 -0.49
CA ASP A 434 9.43 -5.51 -1.57
C ASP A 434 10.80 -6.19 -1.42
N ILE A 435 11.24 -6.86 -2.50
CA ILE A 435 12.56 -7.46 -2.64
C ILE A 435 13.25 -6.82 -3.85
N GLY A 436 14.37 -6.14 -3.62
CA GLY A 436 15.15 -5.42 -4.61
C GLY A 436 15.77 -6.31 -5.69
N GLY A 437 16.09 -5.71 -6.83
CA GLY A 437 16.83 -6.39 -7.90
C GLY A 437 18.19 -6.90 -7.40
N GLY A 438 18.54 -8.12 -7.77
CA GLY A 438 19.79 -8.77 -7.34
C GLY A 438 19.89 -9.08 -5.85
N ALA A 439 18.82 -8.95 -5.05
CA ALA A 439 18.90 -9.08 -3.59
C ALA A 439 19.60 -10.36 -3.11
N PHE A 440 19.47 -11.47 -3.84
CA PHE A 440 20.09 -12.76 -3.56
C PHE A 440 20.93 -13.28 -4.74
N SER A 441 21.45 -12.41 -5.60
CA SER A 441 22.30 -12.88 -6.70
C SER A 441 23.60 -13.49 -6.19
N TYR A 442 24.10 -14.51 -6.88
CA TYR A 442 25.32 -15.25 -6.57
C TYR A 442 25.34 -15.88 -5.16
N CYS A 443 24.16 -16.17 -4.58
CA CYS A 443 24.02 -17.03 -3.40
C CYS A 443 24.15 -18.52 -3.79
N TYR A 444 25.36 -18.93 -4.17
CA TYR A 444 25.64 -20.26 -4.76
C TYR A 444 25.16 -21.45 -3.92
N SER A 445 25.15 -21.32 -2.60
CA SER A 445 24.78 -22.40 -1.67
C SER A 445 23.28 -22.44 -1.31
N LEU A 446 22.50 -21.46 -1.74
CA LEU A 446 21.09 -21.32 -1.36
C LEU A 446 20.28 -22.44 -2.01
N THR A 447 19.54 -23.20 -1.19
CA THR A 447 18.87 -24.43 -1.66
C THR A 447 17.38 -24.26 -1.91
N SER A 448 16.72 -23.38 -1.15
CA SER A 448 15.30 -23.08 -1.25
C SER A 448 15.03 -21.65 -0.78
N VAL A 449 13.98 -21.04 -1.34
CA VAL A 449 13.48 -19.74 -0.93
C VAL A 449 11.96 -19.73 -1.00
N ASP A 450 11.33 -19.30 0.09
CA ASP A 450 9.92 -18.96 0.13
C ASP A 450 9.77 -17.44 -0.01
N ILE A 451 9.18 -16.99 -1.11
CA ILE A 451 8.90 -15.57 -1.33
C ILE A 451 7.58 -15.24 -0.60
N PRO A 452 7.52 -14.17 0.22
CA PRO A 452 6.31 -13.83 0.97
C PRO A 452 5.12 -13.42 0.11
N ASP A 453 3.91 -13.71 0.58
CA ASP A 453 2.63 -13.42 -0.11
C ASP A 453 2.40 -11.93 -0.43
N GLY A 454 3.09 -11.02 0.27
CA GLY A 454 3.01 -9.58 0.02
C GLY A 454 3.82 -9.09 -1.18
N VAL A 455 4.67 -9.93 -1.78
CA VAL A 455 5.55 -9.56 -2.90
C VAL A 455 4.82 -9.71 -4.23
N THR A 456 4.66 -8.61 -4.95
CA THR A 456 3.88 -8.57 -6.22
C THR A 456 4.73 -8.73 -7.48
N SER A 457 6.05 -8.65 -7.38
CA SER A 457 6.97 -8.85 -8.50
C SER A 457 8.32 -9.42 -8.05
N ILE A 458 8.91 -10.26 -8.90
CA ILE A 458 10.28 -10.73 -8.74
C ILE A 458 11.16 -9.84 -9.62
N LYS A 459 12.02 -9.03 -9.01
CA LYS A 459 12.81 -8.03 -9.75
C LYS A 459 13.97 -8.66 -10.53
N GLU A 460 14.64 -7.83 -11.33
CA GLU A 460 15.76 -8.24 -12.16
C GLU A 460 16.89 -8.85 -11.33
N ASN A 461 17.48 -9.94 -11.83
CA ASN A 461 18.60 -10.65 -11.19
C ASN A 461 18.35 -11.19 -9.76
N THR A 462 17.14 -11.15 -9.19
CA THR A 462 16.92 -11.42 -7.76
C THR A 462 17.58 -12.70 -7.23
N PHE A 463 17.53 -13.81 -7.98
CA PHE A 463 18.15 -15.10 -7.65
C PHE A 463 19.20 -15.55 -8.69
N LYS A 464 19.75 -14.61 -9.47
CA LYS A 464 20.75 -14.91 -10.50
C LYS A 464 21.91 -15.71 -9.93
N SER A 465 22.27 -16.81 -10.58
CA SER A 465 23.39 -17.70 -10.25
C SER A 465 23.32 -18.31 -8.85
N CYS A 466 22.11 -18.52 -8.31
CA CYS A 466 21.90 -19.41 -7.17
C CYS A 466 21.97 -20.87 -7.64
N THR A 467 23.18 -21.34 -7.91
CA THR A 467 23.43 -22.62 -8.62
C THR A 467 22.86 -23.85 -7.90
N ASN A 468 22.71 -23.82 -6.58
CA ASN A 468 22.13 -24.93 -5.79
C ASN A 468 20.64 -24.76 -5.47
N LEU A 469 19.98 -23.72 -5.99
CA LEU A 469 18.57 -23.45 -5.70
C LEU A 469 17.69 -24.49 -6.40
N LYS A 470 17.00 -25.32 -5.61
CA LYS A 470 16.19 -26.44 -6.11
C LYS A 470 14.70 -26.13 -6.17
N SER A 471 14.20 -25.35 -5.22
CA SER A 471 12.78 -25.03 -5.10
C SER A 471 12.58 -23.57 -4.75
N VAL A 472 11.62 -22.94 -5.42
CA VAL A 472 11.21 -21.56 -5.18
C VAL A 472 9.69 -21.52 -5.11
N HIS A 473 9.14 -21.03 -4.01
CA HIS A 473 7.72 -20.71 -3.93
C HIS A 473 7.48 -19.29 -4.44
N ILE A 474 6.72 -19.15 -5.53
CA ILE A 474 6.28 -17.86 -6.07
C ILE A 474 4.81 -17.63 -5.64
N PRO A 475 4.50 -16.53 -4.93
CA PRO A 475 3.14 -16.17 -4.54
C PRO A 475 2.20 -16.00 -5.73
N ALA A 476 0.94 -16.36 -5.54
CA ALA A 476 -0.09 -16.26 -6.58
C ALA A 476 -0.34 -14.82 -7.06
N VAL A 477 -0.02 -13.81 -6.23
CA VAL A 477 -0.20 -12.38 -6.53
C VAL A 477 0.89 -11.80 -7.44
N VAL A 478 1.95 -12.56 -7.74
CA VAL A 478 3.04 -12.07 -8.59
C VAL A 478 2.56 -11.91 -10.03
N THR A 479 2.74 -10.71 -10.59
CA THR A 479 2.35 -10.40 -11.98
C THR A 479 3.54 -10.28 -12.94
N GLU A 480 4.77 -10.20 -12.41
CA GLU A 480 5.98 -9.94 -13.19
C GLU A 480 7.19 -10.71 -12.64
N ILE A 481 7.94 -11.34 -13.55
CA ILE A 481 9.27 -11.92 -13.31
C ILE A 481 10.27 -11.13 -14.16
N GLY A 482 11.18 -10.42 -13.51
CA GLY A 482 12.14 -9.52 -14.13
C GLY A 482 13.27 -10.23 -14.90
N SER A 483 14.03 -9.44 -15.65
CA SER A 483 15.12 -9.96 -16.49
C SER A 483 16.21 -10.64 -15.64
N ALA A 484 16.67 -11.80 -16.11
CA ALA A 484 17.65 -12.65 -15.46
C ALA A 484 17.32 -13.04 -14.00
N ALA A 485 16.06 -12.98 -13.56
CA ALA A 485 15.65 -13.24 -12.18
C ALA A 485 16.17 -14.57 -11.62
N PHE A 486 16.15 -15.64 -12.42
CA PHE A 486 16.64 -16.98 -12.07
C PHE A 486 17.80 -17.45 -12.97
N MET A 487 18.45 -16.53 -13.69
CA MET A 487 19.51 -16.90 -14.64
C MET A 487 20.64 -17.69 -13.96
N GLY A 488 20.94 -18.90 -14.42
CA GLY A 488 22.01 -19.75 -13.89
C GLY A 488 21.65 -20.48 -12.59
N CYS A 489 20.37 -20.63 -12.27
CA CYS A 489 19.92 -21.53 -11.20
C CYS A 489 20.02 -22.98 -11.68
N GLU A 490 21.24 -23.51 -11.79
CA GLU A 490 21.52 -24.83 -12.40
C GLU A 490 20.80 -25.99 -11.67
N GLY A 491 20.60 -25.88 -10.36
CA GLY A 491 19.91 -26.87 -9.53
C GLY A 491 18.38 -26.83 -9.57
N LEU A 492 17.77 -25.84 -10.25
CA LEU A 492 16.32 -25.68 -10.29
C LEU A 492 15.72 -26.72 -11.23
N THR A 493 14.94 -27.67 -10.70
CA THR A 493 14.39 -28.79 -11.49
C THR A 493 12.97 -28.56 -11.98
N GLU A 494 12.19 -27.84 -11.18
CA GLU A 494 10.81 -27.47 -11.44
C GLU A 494 10.55 -26.07 -10.86
N ILE A 495 9.63 -25.33 -11.48
CA ILE A 495 9.13 -24.07 -10.95
C ILE A 495 7.68 -23.87 -11.40
N LEU A 496 6.82 -23.49 -10.46
CA LEU A 496 5.45 -23.12 -10.75
C LEU A 496 5.37 -21.60 -10.94
N ILE A 497 5.11 -21.15 -12.16
CA ILE A 497 4.82 -19.75 -12.45
C ILE A 497 3.31 -19.53 -12.23
N PRO A 498 2.90 -18.52 -11.44
CA PRO A 498 1.49 -18.19 -11.26
C PRO A 498 0.78 -17.81 -12.57
N GLU A 499 -0.50 -18.16 -12.69
CA GLU A 499 -1.33 -17.90 -13.88
C GLU A 499 -1.50 -16.40 -14.20
N ASP A 500 -1.39 -15.55 -13.19
CA ASP A 500 -1.54 -14.10 -13.32
C ASP A 500 -0.25 -13.37 -13.75
N VAL A 501 0.86 -14.09 -13.95
CA VAL A 501 2.08 -13.52 -14.51
C VAL A 501 1.85 -13.11 -15.96
N ILE A 502 2.08 -11.82 -16.23
CA ILE A 502 1.90 -11.22 -17.56
C ILE A 502 3.24 -11.12 -18.29
N ASN A 503 4.32 -10.82 -17.55
CA ASN A 503 5.64 -10.53 -18.10
C ASN A 503 6.69 -11.46 -17.49
N ILE A 504 7.46 -12.13 -18.36
CA ILE A 504 8.68 -12.84 -18.03
C ILE A 504 9.83 -12.15 -18.77
N GLY A 505 10.82 -11.68 -18.02
CA GLY A 505 11.94 -10.87 -18.51
C GLY A 505 12.93 -11.63 -19.40
N ASP A 506 13.79 -10.86 -20.07
CA ASP A 506 14.91 -11.37 -20.86
C ASP A 506 15.81 -12.26 -20.00
N SER A 507 16.21 -13.41 -20.52
CA SER A 507 17.06 -14.36 -19.83
C SER A 507 16.56 -14.83 -18.45
N ALA A 508 15.27 -14.65 -18.11
CA ALA A 508 14.75 -14.90 -16.75
C ALA A 508 15.12 -16.27 -16.19
N PHE A 509 15.12 -17.32 -17.03
CA PHE A 509 15.47 -18.70 -16.68
C PHE A 509 16.70 -19.21 -17.46
N ALA A 510 17.47 -18.34 -18.10
CA ALA A 510 18.61 -18.76 -18.91
C ALA A 510 19.64 -19.52 -18.05
N GLY A 511 20.12 -20.67 -18.51
CA GLY A 511 21.09 -21.50 -17.80
C GLY A 511 20.53 -22.27 -16.61
N CYS A 512 19.20 -22.39 -16.46
CA CYS A 512 18.58 -23.33 -15.52
C CYS A 512 18.73 -24.76 -16.05
N LYS A 513 19.95 -25.31 -15.99
CA LYS A 513 20.32 -26.58 -16.63
C LYS A 513 19.54 -27.78 -16.10
N GLY A 514 19.13 -27.77 -14.83
CA GLY A 514 18.33 -28.82 -14.21
C GLY A 514 16.84 -28.78 -14.55
N LEU A 515 16.35 -27.70 -15.18
CA LEU A 515 14.91 -27.49 -15.39
C LEU A 515 14.39 -28.49 -16.43
N THR A 516 13.51 -29.41 -16.00
CA THR A 516 13.02 -30.51 -16.84
C THR A 516 11.71 -30.18 -17.55
N ALA A 517 10.89 -29.35 -16.92
CA ALA A 517 9.59 -28.89 -17.42
C ALA A 517 9.29 -27.50 -16.87
N ILE A 518 8.55 -26.72 -17.65
CA ILE A 518 8.05 -25.41 -17.25
C ILE A 518 6.75 -25.10 -17.98
N THR A 519 5.77 -24.56 -17.24
CA THR A 519 4.52 -24.07 -17.82
C THR A 519 4.62 -22.56 -17.99
N ILE A 520 4.39 -22.09 -19.21
CA ILE A 520 4.27 -20.67 -19.51
C ILE A 520 2.81 -20.27 -19.27
N PRO A 521 2.52 -19.26 -18.42
CA PRO A 521 1.14 -18.82 -18.17
C PRO A 521 0.42 -18.32 -19.42
N ASP A 522 -0.88 -18.55 -19.48
CA ASP A 522 -1.71 -18.20 -20.65
C ASP A 522 -1.73 -16.69 -20.95
N ARG A 523 -1.46 -15.85 -19.96
CA ARG A 523 -1.48 -14.38 -20.08
C ARG A 523 -0.21 -13.80 -20.70
N VAL A 524 0.85 -14.59 -20.86
CA VAL A 524 2.12 -14.14 -21.45
C VAL A 524 1.95 -13.89 -22.94
N ALA A 525 2.25 -12.67 -23.39
CA ALA A 525 2.13 -12.27 -24.79
C ALA A 525 3.44 -12.45 -25.59
N VAL A 526 4.60 -12.38 -24.94
CA VAL A 526 5.91 -12.46 -25.60
C VAL A 526 6.83 -13.34 -24.77
N ILE A 527 7.47 -14.32 -25.41
CA ILE A 527 8.61 -15.03 -24.84
C ILE A 527 9.86 -14.25 -25.24
N LYS A 528 10.46 -13.55 -24.28
CA LYS A 528 11.54 -12.60 -24.52
C LYS A 528 12.86 -13.28 -24.89
N ALA A 529 13.81 -12.45 -25.33
CA ALA A 529 15.12 -12.89 -25.75
C ALA A 529 15.80 -13.73 -24.67
N TYR A 530 16.29 -14.90 -25.07
CA TYR A 530 17.03 -15.84 -24.23
C TYR A 530 16.31 -16.35 -22.97
N THR A 531 14.99 -16.14 -22.80
CA THR A 531 14.27 -16.46 -21.54
C THR A 531 14.58 -17.85 -20.98
N PHE A 532 14.66 -18.89 -21.82
CA PHE A 532 14.98 -20.27 -21.45
C PHE A 532 16.29 -20.77 -22.10
N SER A 533 17.17 -19.86 -22.54
CA SER A 533 18.43 -20.25 -23.19
C SER A 533 19.25 -21.18 -22.29
N SER A 534 19.83 -22.25 -22.83
CA SER A 534 20.66 -23.21 -22.09
C SER A 534 19.95 -23.93 -20.93
N CYS A 535 18.63 -24.09 -21.01
CA CYS A 535 17.89 -25.07 -20.20
C CYS A 535 18.12 -26.49 -20.75
N GLU A 536 19.30 -27.03 -20.51
CA GLU A 536 19.80 -28.27 -21.13
C GLU A 536 18.95 -29.52 -20.84
N SER A 537 18.20 -29.56 -19.73
CA SER A 537 17.31 -30.68 -19.36
C SER A 537 15.86 -30.52 -19.82
N LEU A 538 15.49 -29.40 -20.43
CA LEU A 538 14.11 -29.17 -20.88
C LEU A 538 13.82 -30.03 -22.10
N THR A 539 12.86 -30.95 -22.01
CA THR A 539 12.60 -31.95 -23.07
C THR A 539 11.42 -31.60 -23.98
N ALA A 540 10.43 -30.91 -23.42
CA ALA A 540 9.25 -30.46 -24.14
C ALA A 540 8.80 -29.09 -23.63
N ILE A 541 8.19 -28.30 -24.51
CA ILE A 541 7.59 -27.02 -24.14
C ILE A 541 6.21 -26.85 -24.78
N THR A 542 5.28 -26.22 -24.05
CA THR A 542 3.99 -25.78 -24.60
C THR A 542 3.99 -24.26 -24.72
N ILE A 543 3.64 -23.76 -25.89
CA ILE A 543 3.54 -22.34 -26.22
C ILE A 543 2.05 -21.93 -26.17
N PRO A 544 1.64 -21.08 -25.22
CA PRO A 544 0.25 -20.68 -25.05
C PRO A 544 -0.33 -19.93 -26.27
N ALA A 545 -1.65 -19.95 -26.40
CA ALA A 545 -2.37 -19.39 -27.55
C ALA A 545 -2.20 -17.87 -27.70
N ARG A 546 -1.86 -17.14 -26.62
CA ARG A 546 -1.68 -15.67 -26.63
C ARG A 546 -0.28 -15.20 -27.02
N VAL A 547 0.73 -16.08 -27.06
CA VAL A 547 2.10 -15.67 -27.37
C VAL A 547 2.18 -15.19 -28.81
N SER A 548 2.32 -13.90 -29.05
CA SER A 548 2.42 -13.34 -30.41
C SER A 548 3.85 -13.37 -30.96
N SER A 549 4.86 -13.45 -30.10
CA SER A 549 6.26 -13.47 -30.51
C SER A 549 7.14 -14.31 -29.58
N ILE A 550 8.11 -15.00 -30.18
CA ILE A 550 9.18 -15.73 -29.51
C ILE A 550 10.50 -15.12 -29.98
N GLU A 551 11.12 -14.32 -29.13
CA GLU A 551 12.27 -13.50 -29.50
C GLU A 551 13.58 -14.31 -29.66
N ALA A 552 14.64 -13.60 -30.07
CA ALA A 552 15.92 -14.21 -30.44
C ALA A 552 16.49 -15.07 -29.30
N GLY A 553 16.89 -16.29 -29.64
CA GLY A 553 17.56 -17.20 -28.71
C GLY A 553 16.72 -17.71 -27.54
N ALA A 554 15.39 -17.51 -27.52
CA ALA A 554 14.50 -17.86 -26.39
C ALA A 554 14.76 -19.27 -25.80
N PHE A 555 14.95 -20.28 -26.65
CA PHE A 555 15.27 -21.67 -26.29
C PHE A 555 16.64 -22.12 -26.83
N SER A 556 17.53 -21.20 -27.22
CA SER A 556 18.85 -21.53 -27.75
C SER A 556 19.65 -22.35 -26.73
N GLY A 557 20.29 -23.44 -27.18
CA GLY A 557 21.08 -24.29 -26.29
C GLY A 557 20.27 -25.19 -25.34
N CYS A 558 18.95 -25.27 -25.48
CA CYS A 558 18.15 -26.33 -24.84
C CYS A 558 18.41 -27.66 -25.56
N THR A 559 19.55 -28.29 -25.30
CA THR A 559 20.05 -29.44 -26.08
C THR A 559 19.18 -30.69 -26.00
N SER A 560 18.33 -30.83 -24.98
CA SER A 560 17.38 -31.95 -24.84
C SER A 560 15.97 -31.62 -25.34
N LEU A 561 15.72 -30.39 -25.82
CA LEU A 561 14.38 -30.00 -26.27
C LEU A 561 14.11 -30.64 -27.62
N GLU A 562 13.29 -31.68 -27.61
CA GLU A 562 12.94 -32.47 -28.80
C GLU A 562 11.52 -32.16 -29.30
N GLN A 563 10.66 -31.59 -28.45
CA GLN A 563 9.24 -31.42 -28.73
C GLN A 563 8.73 -30.02 -28.34
N ALA A 564 7.96 -29.38 -29.20
CA ALA A 564 7.23 -28.15 -28.88
C ALA A 564 5.76 -28.29 -29.27
N THR A 565 4.85 -27.86 -28.41
CA THR A 565 3.41 -27.80 -28.70
C THR A 565 2.98 -26.36 -28.82
N PHE A 566 2.45 -25.96 -29.97
CA PHE A 566 1.88 -24.64 -30.18
C PHE A 566 0.35 -24.73 -30.04
N LEU A 567 -0.24 -23.91 -29.17
CA LEU A 567 -1.71 -23.80 -29.04
C LEU A 567 -2.32 -22.78 -30.01
N GLN A 568 -1.49 -22.15 -30.84
CA GLN A 568 -1.86 -21.09 -31.75
C GLN A 568 -2.26 -21.65 -33.11
N GLN A 569 -3.26 -21.04 -33.74
CA GLN A 569 -3.66 -21.42 -35.10
C GLN A 569 -2.70 -20.87 -36.17
N THR A 570 -2.09 -19.73 -35.87
CA THR A 570 -1.09 -19.06 -36.71
C THR A 570 0.25 -19.03 -35.98
N PRO A 571 1.37 -19.28 -36.66
CA PRO A 571 2.68 -19.20 -36.04
C PRO A 571 2.95 -17.82 -35.41
N PRO A 572 3.65 -17.76 -34.27
CA PRO A 572 4.09 -16.50 -33.69
C PRO A 572 5.25 -15.92 -34.49
N ASP A 573 5.56 -14.64 -34.26
CA ASP A 573 6.76 -14.02 -34.81
C ASP A 573 8.02 -14.66 -34.18
N PHE A 574 8.79 -15.40 -34.97
CA PHE A 574 10.00 -16.07 -34.52
C PHE A 574 11.24 -15.17 -34.69
N GLY A 575 11.97 -14.97 -33.60
CA GLY A 575 13.29 -14.36 -33.59
C GLY A 575 14.39 -15.33 -34.04
N TYR A 576 15.56 -14.77 -34.35
CA TYR A 576 16.74 -15.51 -34.77
C TYR A 576 17.11 -16.61 -33.76
N ARG A 577 17.24 -17.86 -34.23
CA ARG A 577 17.61 -19.04 -33.41
C ARG A 577 16.74 -19.18 -32.15
N SER A 578 15.44 -18.90 -32.25
CA SER A 578 14.51 -19.02 -31.12
C SER A 578 14.39 -20.45 -30.59
N PHE A 579 14.59 -21.48 -31.41
CA PHE A 579 14.63 -22.89 -31.02
C PHE A 579 15.97 -23.57 -31.30
N PRO A 580 16.31 -24.65 -30.57
CA PRO A 580 17.55 -25.40 -30.77
C PRO A 580 17.46 -26.38 -31.94
N PRO A 581 18.60 -26.77 -32.55
CA PRO A 581 18.63 -27.80 -33.60
C PRO A 581 18.17 -29.20 -33.16
N SER A 582 18.04 -29.45 -31.85
CA SER A 582 17.52 -30.71 -31.30
C SER A 582 16.00 -30.85 -31.46
N LEU A 583 15.28 -29.77 -31.78
CA LEU A 583 13.83 -29.78 -31.91
C LEU A 583 13.42 -30.67 -33.10
N ALA A 584 12.88 -31.85 -32.80
CA ALA A 584 12.57 -32.86 -33.80
C ALA A 584 11.07 -32.92 -34.15
N LYS A 585 10.18 -32.51 -33.23
CA LYS A 585 8.73 -32.58 -33.42
C LYS A 585 8.06 -31.30 -32.96
N ILE A 586 7.12 -30.81 -33.76
CA ILE A 586 6.18 -29.77 -33.34
C ILE A 586 4.76 -30.29 -33.41
N TYR A 587 3.98 -30.03 -32.36
CA TYR A 587 2.55 -30.29 -32.31
C TYR A 587 1.80 -28.98 -32.53
N VAL A 588 0.88 -28.97 -33.50
CA VAL A 588 0.08 -27.78 -33.86
C VAL A 588 -1.41 -28.15 -33.92
N PRO A 589 -2.35 -27.20 -33.76
CA PRO A 589 -3.76 -27.50 -33.86
C PRO A 589 -4.13 -28.08 -35.23
N SER A 590 -5.20 -28.89 -35.28
CA SER A 590 -5.67 -29.49 -36.53
C SER A 590 -5.98 -28.43 -37.60
N GLY A 591 -5.52 -28.65 -38.84
CA GLY A 591 -5.64 -27.73 -39.95
C GLY A 591 -4.56 -26.64 -40.02
N CYS A 592 -3.66 -26.57 -39.05
CA CYS A 592 -2.61 -25.54 -39.00
C CYS A 592 -1.27 -25.99 -39.60
N ALA A 593 -1.09 -27.24 -40.03
CA ALA A 593 0.22 -27.68 -40.54
C ALA A 593 0.72 -26.80 -41.70
N ALA A 594 -0.17 -26.40 -42.61
CA ALA A 594 0.18 -25.58 -43.77
C ALA A 594 0.76 -24.19 -43.41
N THR A 595 0.34 -23.59 -42.30
CA THR A 595 0.84 -22.27 -41.87
C THR A 595 2.21 -22.35 -41.20
N TYR A 596 2.55 -23.49 -40.60
CA TYR A 596 3.84 -23.73 -39.92
C TYR A 596 4.94 -24.27 -40.85
N LEU A 597 4.60 -24.95 -41.96
CA LEU A 597 5.56 -25.53 -42.91
C LEU A 597 6.66 -24.58 -43.43
N PRO A 598 6.43 -23.27 -43.66
CA PRO A 598 7.49 -22.37 -44.12
C PRO A 598 8.65 -22.24 -43.12
N TYR A 599 8.40 -22.43 -41.83
CA TYR A 599 9.39 -22.24 -40.76
C TYR A 599 10.25 -23.47 -40.48
N THR A 600 9.99 -24.60 -41.16
CA THR A 600 10.75 -25.85 -41.00
C THR A 600 11.84 -26.06 -42.05
N GLN A 601 12.05 -25.06 -42.93
CA GLN A 601 13.08 -25.11 -43.98
C GLN A 601 14.49 -24.89 -43.40
N GLU A 602 15.52 -25.23 -44.18
CA GLU A 602 16.93 -25.00 -43.80
C GLU A 602 17.18 -23.52 -43.50
N GLY A 603 17.76 -23.22 -42.33
CA GLY A 603 18.02 -21.86 -41.87
C GLY A 603 16.86 -21.16 -41.16
N GLU A 604 15.68 -21.79 -41.12
CA GLU A 604 14.49 -21.25 -40.43
C GLU A 604 14.42 -21.69 -38.95
N PRO A 605 13.64 -20.99 -38.10
CA PRO A 605 13.62 -21.24 -36.65
C PRO A 605 13.18 -22.64 -36.21
N LEU A 606 12.36 -23.35 -37.00
CA LEU A 606 11.88 -24.71 -36.71
C LEU A 606 12.51 -25.74 -37.65
N GLU A 607 13.70 -25.43 -38.18
CA GLU A 607 14.43 -26.27 -39.12
C GLU A 607 14.46 -27.74 -38.69
N ASN A 608 14.16 -28.64 -39.64
CA ASN A 608 14.15 -30.11 -39.47
C ASN A 608 13.06 -30.69 -38.54
N ALA A 609 12.19 -29.87 -37.95
CA ALA A 609 11.11 -30.38 -37.10
C ALA A 609 9.96 -31.00 -37.92
N GLN A 610 9.52 -32.19 -37.52
CA GLN A 610 8.31 -32.83 -38.06
C GLN A 610 7.05 -32.18 -37.47
N ILE A 611 6.16 -31.71 -38.34
CA ILE A 611 4.84 -31.19 -37.94
C ILE A 611 3.87 -32.35 -37.70
N ILE A 612 3.24 -32.35 -36.52
CA ILE A 612 2.21 -33.30 -36.12
C ILE A 612 0.97 -32.48 -35.75
N GLU A 613 -0.12 -32.65 -36.49
CA GLU A 613 -1.39 -32.07 -36.07
C GLU A 613 -1.95 -32.88 -34.90
N ILE A 614 -2.05 -32.23 -33.74
CA ILE A 614 -2.83 -32.77 -32.63
C ILE A 614 -4.30 -32.60 -33.02
N GLY A 615 -5.02 -33.73 -33.10
CA GLY A 615 -6.46 -33.72 -33.29
C GLY A 615 -7.06 -32.75 -32.28
N ALA A 616 -7.91 -31.83 -32.75
CA ALA A 616 -8.48 -30.78 -31.90
C ALA A 616 -9.01 -31.42 -30.61
N GLN A 617 -8.69 -30.84 -29.44
CA GLN A 617 -9.23 -31.28 -28.16
C GLN A 617 -10.75 -31.42 -28.34
N GLN A 618 -11.26 -32.66 -28.30
CA GLN A 618 -12.68 -32.92 -28.52
C GLN A 618 -13.36 -32.97 -27.17
N TYR A 619 -14.43 -32.20 -27.04
CA TYR A 619 -15.32 -32.25 -25.90
C TYR A 619 -16.61 -32.95 -26.29
N THR A 620 -17.13 -33.72 -25.35
CA THR A 620 -18.39 -34.44 -25.53
C THR A 620 -19.55 -33.50 -25.19
N VAL A 621 -20.44 -33.28 -26.16
CA VAL A 621 -21.72 -32.63 -25.94
C VAL A 621 -22.78 -33.71 -25.81
N SER A 622 -23.20 -33.96 -24.58
CA SER A 622 -24.23 -34.96 -24.26
C SER A 622 -25.62 -34.35 -24.23
N PHE A 623 -26.61 -35.09 -24.72
CA PHE A 623 -27.98 -34.60 -24.88
C PHE A 623 -28.95 -35.35 -23.96
N ASN A 624 -29.28 -34.72 -22.83
CA ASN A 624 -30.31 -35.22 -21.94
C ASN A 624 -31.70 -34.87 -22.46
N ALA A 625 -32.32 -35.81 -23.17
CA ALA A 625 -33.62 -35.63 -23.82
C ALA A 625 -34.82 -35.47 -22.85
N GLN A 626 -34.64 -35.61 -21.53
CA GLN A 626 -35.69 -35.37 -20.51
C GLN A 626 -37.04 -36.05 -20.83
N GLY A 627 -36.98 -37.32 -21.23
CA GLY A 627 -38.15 -38.13 -21.61
C GLY A 627 -38.59 -38.02 -23.07
N GLY A 628 -37.85 -37.30 -23.92
CA GLY A 628 -37.94 -37.39 -25.38
C GLY A 628 -37.11 -38.53 -25.97
N SER A 629 -37.13 -38.68 -27.30
CA SER A 629 -36.34 -39.67 -28.03
C SER A 629 -34.84 -39.46 -27.79
N VAL A 630 -34.09 -40.56 -27.69
CA VAL A 630 -32.64 -40.56 -27.45
C VAL A 630 -31.92 -39.78 -28.55
N VAL A 631 -30.97 -38.95 -28.13
CA VAL A 631 -30.11 -38.17 -29.03
C VAL A 631 -28.67 -38.63 -28.79
N PRO A 632 -27.95 -39.05 -29.84
CA PRO A 632 -26.53 -39.39 -29.72
C PRO A 632 -25.70 -38.18 -29.28
N ASP A 633 -24.68 -38.45 -28.48
CA ASP A 633 -23.67 -37.46 -28.10
C ASP A 633 -22.88 -37.00 -29.34
N GLN A 634 -22.39 -35.78 -29.30
CA GLN A 634 -21.53 -35.20 -30.33
C GLN A 634 -20.13 -34.96 -29.79
N ASN A 635 -19.11 -35.32 -30.56
CA ASN A 635 -17.72 -34.96 -30.27
C ASN A 635 -17.35 -33.72 -31.05
N ILE A 636 -17.16 -32.60 -30.35
CA ILE A 636 -16.96 -31.29 -30.96
C ILE A 636 -15.56 -30.79 -30.59
N ALA A 637 -14.81 -30.28 -31.57
CA ALA A 637 -13.53 -29.63 -31.34
C ALA A 637 -13.71 -28.39 -30.44
N GLU A 638 -12.75 -28.15 -29.55
CA GLU A 638 -12.73 -26.96 -28.69
C GLU A 638 -12.89 -25.67 -29.50
N GLY A 639 -13.84 -24.82 -29.10
CA GLY A 639 -14.16 -23.55 -29.75
C GLY A 639 -15.14 -23.63 -30.93
N GLU A 640 -15.52 -24.83 -31.37
CA GLU A 640 -16.51 -25.05 -32.44
C GLU A 640 -17.96 -25.08 -31.93
N LEU A 641 -18.90 -24.97 -32.85
CA LEU A 641 -20.34 -25.03 -32.58
C LEU A 641 -20.86 -26.47 -32.65
N ALA A 642 -21.65 -26.87 -31.65
CA ALA A 642 -22.40 -28.12 -31.73
C ALA A 642 -23.50 -28.03 -32.80
N THR A 643 -23.85 -29.16 -33.45
CA THR A 643 -24.99 -29.19 -34.37
C THR A 643 -26.28 -29.39 -33.58
N GLN A 644 -27.34 -28.64 -33.90
CA GLN A 644 -28.61 -28.79 -33.18
C GLN A 644 -29.25 -30.14 -33.49
N PRO A 645 -29.43 -31.04 -32.50
CA PRO A 645 -30.11 -32.31 -32.75
C PRO A 645 -31.62 -32.15 -32.60
N SER A 646 -32.36 -33.07 -33.23
CA SER A 646 -33.80 -33.21 -33.05
C SER A 646 -34.11 -34.28 -32.02
N SER A 647 -35.05 -33.99 -31.13
CA SER A 647 -35.67 -34.96 -30.22
C SER A 647 -37.18 -34.79 -30.34
N THR A 648 -37.93 -35.87 -30.13
CA THR A 648 -39.40 -35.84 -30.14
C THR A 648 -39.96 -36.47 -28.88
N ARG A 649 -41.05 -35.91 -28.36
CA ARG A 649 -41.76 -36.44 -27.19
C ARG A 649 -43.26 -36.36 -27.43
N ALA A 650 -43.91 -37.52 -27.52
CA ALA A 650 -45.35 -37.59 -27.80
C ALA A 650 -46.17 -36.80 -26.77
N GLY A 651 -47.02 -35.88 -27.25
CA GLY A 651 -47.87 -35.03 -26.41
C GLY A 651 -47.17 -33.79 -25.84
N PHE A 652 -45.95 -33.45 -26.28
CA PHE A 652 -45.20 -32.26 -25.88
C PHE A 652 -44.62 -31.52 -27.10
N THR A 653 -44.54 -30.21 -27.02
CA THR A 653 -43.83 -29.33 -27.96
C THR A 653 -42.41 -29.10 -27.46
N PHE A 654 -41.41 -29.25 -28.33
CA PHE A 654 -40.01 -29.03 -28.00
C PHE A 654 -39.72 -27.54 -27.81
N GLY A 655 -39.19 -27.17 -26.64
CA GLY A 655 -38.92 -25.79 -26.25
C GLY A 655 -37.46 -25.35 -26.39
N GLY A 656 -36.58 -26.21 -26.90
CA GLY A 656 -35.14 -25.95 -27.06
C GLY A 656 -34.25 -26.71 -26.08
N TRP A 657 -32.93 -26.57 -26.27
CA TRP A 657 -31.89 -27.13 -25.41
C TRP A 657 -31.36 -26.08 -24.44
N TYR A 658 -31.08 -26.47 -23.19
CA TYR A 658 -30.66 -25.56 -22.11
C TYR A 658 -29.38 -26.03 -21.44
N LYS A 659 -28.61 -25.08 -20.90
CA LYS A 659 -27.31 -25.30 -20.23
C LYS A 659 -27.45 -26.02 -18.89
N GLU A 660 -28.63 -25.95 -18.28
CA GLU A 660 -28.92 -26.62 -17.02
C GLU A 660 -30.35 -27.15 -16.95
N SER A 661 -30.59 -28.11 -16.06
CA SER A 661 -31.90 -28.74 -15.86
C SER A 661 -32.98 -27.82 -15.29
N ALA A 662 -32.61 -26.62 -14.83
CA ALA A 662 -33.54 -25.57 -14.41
C ALA A 662 -34.14 -24.78 -15.59
N TYR A 663 -33.61 -24.97 -16.81
CA TYR A 663 -34.10 -24.35 -18.05
C TYR A 663 -34.12 -22.82 -18.05
N ILE A 664 -33.09 -22.20 -17.45
CA ILE A 664 -32.97 -20.74 -17.34
C ILE A 664 -32.21 -20.20 -18.56
N ASN A 665 -31.06 -20.78 -18.85
CA ASN A 665 -30.15 -20.38 -19.91
C ASN A 665 -30.26 -21.33 -21.11
N ALA A 666 -30.83 -20.83 -22.21
CA ALA A 666 -30.89 -21.60 -23.45
C ALA A 666 -29.49 -21.74 -24.06
N TRP A 667 -29.20 -22.91 -24.66
CA TRP A 667 -28.04 -23.10 -25.51
C TRP A 667 -28.36 -22.66 -26.93
N ASN A 668 -27.56 -21.75 -27.47
CA ASN A 668 -27.69 -21.26 -28.83
C ASN A 668 -26.65 -21.94 -29.73
N PHE A 669 -27.09 -22.91 -30.53
CA PHE A 669 -26.22 -23.65 -31.45
C PHE A 669 -25.58 -22.79 -32.56
N ALA A 670 -26.02 -21.54 -32.75
CA ALA A 670 -25.40 -20.62 -33.69
C ALA A 670 -24.28 -19.75 -33.08
N THR A 671 -24.18 -19.66 -31.75
CA THR A 671 -23.26 -18.71 -31.08
C THR A 671 -22.49 -19.28 -29.89
N ASP A 672 -23.05 -20.26 -29.16
CA ASP A 672 -22.40 -20.87 -28.00
C ASP A 672 -21.35 -21.89 -28.48
N LYS A 673 -20.09 -21.67 -28.08
CA LYS A 673 -18.94 -22.52 -28.42
C LYS A 673 -18.69 -23.57 -27.34
N VAL A 674 -18.22 -24.74 -27.75
CA VAL A 674 -17.89 -25.84 -26.83
C VAL A 674 -16.45 -25.69 -26.34
N THR A 675 -16.24 -25.49 -25.04
CA THR A 675 -14.89 -25.32 -24.45
C THR A 675 -14.60 -26.32 -23.33
N GLN A 676 -15.53 -27.24 -23.05
CA GLN A 676 -15.41 -28.34 -22.08
C GLN A 676 -16.54 -29.36 -22.32
N ASP A 677 -16.46 -30.55 -21.72
CA ASP A 677 -17.57 -31.52 -21.71
C ASP A 677 -18.85 -30.87 -21.17
N THR A 678 -19.94 -30.96 -21.94
CA THR A 678 -21.17 -30.20 -21.69
C THR A 678 -22.40 -31.08 -21.86
N THR A 679 -23.31 -31.06 -20.90
CA THR A 679 -24.61 -31.74 -21.02
C THR A 679 -25.72 -30.73 -21.24
N LEU A 680 -26.46 -30.87 -22.34
CA LEU A 680 -27.62 -30.03 -22.67
C LEU A 680 -28.94 -30.72 -22.33
N TYR A 681 -29.91 -29.95 -21.84
CA TYR A 681 -31.18 -30.45 -21.34
C TYR A 681 -32.35 -30.01 -22.22
N ALA A 682 -33.13 -30.97 -22.71
CA ALA A 682 -34.32 -30.71 -23.53
C ALA A 682 -35.48 -30.15 -22.69
N LYS A 683 -36.02 -29.00 -23.08
CA LYS A 683 -37.24 -28.44 -22.48
C LYS A 683 -38.48 -28.88 -23.26
N TRP A 684 -39.53 -29.27 -22.53
CA TRP A 684 -40.79 -29.73 -23.11
C TRP A 684 -41.99 -28.96 -22.55
N THR A 685 -42.84 -28.44 -23.43
CA THR A 685 -44.12 -27.84 -23.06
C THR A 685 -45.24 -28.83 -23.41
N ARG A 686 -46.09 -29.17 -22.44
CA ARG A 686 -47.18 -30.13 -22.67
C ARG A 686 -48.20 -29.58 -23.68
N ASN A 687 -48.55 -30.39 -24.68
CA ASN A 687 -49.60 -30.03 -25.64
C ASN A 687 -50.96 -30.19 -24.94
N THR A 688 -51.80 -29.15 -25.00
CA THR A 688 -53.16 -29.18 -24.45
C THR A 688 -54.15 -28.91 -25.58
N PHE A 689 -55.21 -29.73 -25.66
CA PHE A 689 -56.25 -29.61 -26.67
C PHE A 689 -57.61 -29.52 -25.97
N THR A 690 -58.43 -28.56 -26.40
CA THR A 690 -59.81 -28.41 -25.93
C THR A 690 -60.76 -28.90 -27.04
N ALA A 691 -61.61 -29.88 -26.74
CA ALA A 691 -62.62 -30.39 -27.67
C ALA A 691 -64.01 -29.88 -27.26
N THR A 692 -64.76 -29.32 -28.22
CA THR A 692 -66.13 -28.84 -27.99
C THR A 692 -67.11 -29.59 -28.90
N LEU A 693 -68.20 -30.11 -28.34
CA LEU A 693 -69.25 -30.83 -29.08
C LEU A 693 -70.36 -29.85 -29.48
N THR A 694 -70.71 -29.80 -30.78
CA THR A 694 -71.85 -28.99 -31.27
C THR A 694 -72.86 -29.90 -31.98
N ILE A 695 -74.13 -29.84 -31.57
CA ILE A 695 -75.22 -30.64 -32.17
C ILE A 695 -75.88 -29.84 -33.29
N LYS A 696 -75.94 -30.39 -34.51
CA LYS A 696 -76.76 -29.84 -35.62
C LYS A 696 -78.12 -30.54 -35.66
N LYS A 697 -79.18 -29.76 -35.89
CA LYS A 697 -80.54 -30.26 -36.08
C LYS A 697 -80.76 -30.62 -37.55
N ASP A 698 -81.22 -31.84 -37.83
CA ASP A 698 -81.79 -32.24 -39.13
C ASP A 698 -83.29 -32.49 -38.99
N LEU A 699 -84.07 -32.03 -39.98
CA LEU A 699 -85.53 -32.15 -40.06
C LEU A 699 -85.89 -32.88 -41.37
N ALA A 700 -85.81 -34.20 -41.39
CA ALA A 700 -86.61 -35.09 -42.25
C ALA A 700 -86.30 -36.58 -41.97
N ASN A 701 -87.33 -37.32 -41.55
CA ASN A 701 -87.63 -38.75 -41.63
C ASN A 701 -86.55 -39.86 -41.47
N TYR A 702 -86.94 -40.82 -40.62
CA TYR A 702 -86.28 -42.03 -40.13
C TYR A 702 -86.02 -43.12 -41.18
N SER A 703 -84.89 -43.84 -41.08
CA SER A 703 -84.80 -45.20 -40.51
C SER A 703 -83.39 -45.79 -40.71
N GLY A 704 -82.77 -46.34 -39.66
CA GLY A 704 -81.57 -47.18 -39.75
C GLY A 704 -80.22 -46.45 -39.54
N HIS A 705 -79.69 -46.58 -38.32
CA HIS A 705 -78.31 -46.35 -37.87
C HIS A 705 -77.68 -44.93 -37.91
N GLY A 706 -77.38 -44.43 -36.71
CA GLY A 706 -76.21 -43.61 -36.38
C GLY A 706 -76.24 -42.13 -36.80
N LYS A 707 -76.68 -41.22 -35.90
CA LYS A 707 -76.35 -39.79 -36.06
C LYS A 707 -74.85 -39.61 -35.83
N THR A 708 -74.13 -39.12 -36.84
CA THR A 708 -72.69 -38.84 -36.72
C THR A 708 -72.49 -37.47 -36.05
N PHE A 709 -71.71 -37.43 -34.97
CA PHE A 709 -71.28 -36.18 -34.33
C PHE A 709 -69.92 -35.78 -34.89
N THR A 710 -69.76 -34.53 -35.34
CA THR A 710 -68.45 -34.03 -35.77
C THR A 710 -67.74 -33.37 -34.59
N LEU A 711 -66.63 -33.94 -34.16
CA LEU A 711 -65.72 -33.31 -33.22
C LEU A 711 -64.86 -32.29 -33.99
N LYS A 712 -64.92 -31.01 -33.64
CA LYS A 712 -63.97 -30.00 -34.14
C LYS A 712 -62.93 -29.74 -33.06
N LEU A 713 -61.70 -30.17 -33.32
CA LEU A 713 -60.52 -29.78 -32.54
C LEU A 713 -60.05 -28.42 -33.07
N SER A 714 -59.94 -27.41 -32.22
CA SER A 714 -59.31 -26.14 -32.59
C SER A 714 -58.01 -25.97 -31.82
N GLY A 715 -56.88 -26.02 -32.54
CA GLY A 715 -55.56 -25.71 -32.01
C GLY A 715 -54.49 -25.80 -33.10
N ASN A 716 -53.91 -24.64 -33.43
CA ASN A 716 -52.76 -24.31 -34.29
C ASN A 716 -52.51 -25.13 -35.58
N GLU A 717 -52.90 -24.49 -36.70
CA GLU A 717 -52.50 -24.67 -38.10
C GLU A 717 -52.45 -26.09 -38.70
N ALA A 718 -53.18 -26.23 -39.83
CA ALA A 718 -53.26 -27.38 -40.75
C ALA A 718 -54.15 -28.57 -40.33
N ILE A 719 -55.47 -28.37 -40.25
CA ILE A 719 -56.43 -29.46 -40.49
C ILE A 719 -57.53 -28.96 -41.44
N THR A 720 -57.27 -29.09 -42.74
CA THR A 720 -58.24 -28.91 -43.84
C THR A 720 -58.19 -30.14 -44.74
N GLN A 721 -59.06 -31.12 -44.51
CA GLN A 721 -59.95 -31.71 -45.53
C GLN A 721 -60.79 -32.85 -44.93
N ALA A 722 -62.06 -32.85 -45.33
CA ALA A 722 -63.01 -33.92 -45.12
C ALA A 722 -62.64 -35.14 -46.00
N MET A 723 -62.71 -36.34 -45.44
CA MET A 723 -62.84 -37.55 -46.27
C MET A 723 -64.32 -37.84 -46.49
N THR A 724 -64.74 -37.87 -47.75
CA THR A 724 -66.00 -38.46 -48.19
C THR A 724 -65.73 -39.53 -49.23
N GLY A 725 -66.30 -40.71 -49.01
CA GLY A 725 -66.77 -41.62 -50.06
C GLY A 725 -67.99 -42.34 -49.46
N THR A 726 -69.16 -42.41 -50.08
CA THR A 726 -69.53 -42.28 -51.50
C THR A 726 -70.83 -41.47 -51.66
N GLY A 727 -70.86 -40.55 -52.64
CA GLY A 727 -72.09 -40.01 -53.25
C GLY A 727 -72.75 -38.77 -52.59
N SER A 728 -72.56 -37.62 -53.25
CA SER A 728 -73.45 -36.43 -53.31
C SER A 728 -73.51 -35.45 -52.11
N THR A 729 -72.83 -34.32 -52.29
CA THR A 729 -72.73 -33.12 -51.44
C THR A 729 -74.02 -32.30 -51.33
N LEU A 730 -74.20 -31.58 -50.21
CA LEU A 730 -74.77 -30.21 -50.15
C LEU A 730 -74.46 -29.51 -48.82
N THR A 731 -74.18 -28.22 -48.88
CA THR A 731 -73.71 -27.35 -47.77
C THR A 731 -74.78 -26.30 -47.43
N ALA A 732 -75.11 -26.10 -46.15
CA ALA A 732 -75.72 -24.85 -45.65
C ALA A 732 -75.61 -24.70 -44.11
N ALA A 733 -75.58 -23.45 -43.64
CA ALA A 733 -75.58 -23.01 -42.24
C ALA A 733 -77.02 -22.67 -41.76
N VAL A 734 -77.29 -22.68 -40.43
CA VAL A 734 -77.68 -21.54 -39.53
C VAL A 734 -78.51 -22.01 -38.29
N SER A 735 -78.18 -21.43 -37.11
CA SER A 735 -78.99 -20.94 -35.96
C SER A 735 -79.65 -21.83 -34.88
N ASN A 736 -79.61 -21.24 -33.67
CA ASN A 736 -80.08 -21.63 -32.33
C ASN A 736 -81.51 -22.20 -32.24
N GLY A 737 -81.71 -23.13 -31.29
CA GLY A 737 -83.03 -23.59 -30.84
C GLY A 737 -82.94 -24.59 -29.67
N ILE A 738 -84.01 -24.67 -28.88
CA ILE A 738 -84.21 -25.61 -27.76
C ILE A 738 -84.75 -26.94 -28.33
N TRP A 739 -84.19 -28.09 -27.93
CA TRP A 739 -84.57 -29.41 -28.45
C TRP A 739 -85.00 -30.36 -27.33
N LYS A 740 -86.19 -30.96 -27.46
CA LYS A 740 -86.63 -32.11 -26.66
C LYS A 740 -86.38 -33.39 -27.47
N VAL A 741 -85.81 -34.42 -26.84
CA VAL A 741 -85.69 -35.77 -27.42
C VAL A 741 -86.76 -36.65 -26.77
N TYR A 742 -87.67 -37.21 -27.58
CA TYR A 742 -88.67 -38.18 -27.12
C TYR A 742 -88.29 -39.61 -27.55
N ASP A 743 -88.75 -40.52 -26.70
CA ASP A 743 -88.62 -41.97 -26.60
C ASP A 743 -88.77 -42.77 -27.91
N GLY A 744 -88.09 -43.92 -27.96
CA GLY A 744 -88.35 -44.96 -28.96
C GLY A 744 -87.11 -45.59 -29.57
N LEU A 745 -86.59 -46.63 -28.89
CA LEU A 745 -85.90 -47.81 -29.45
C LEU A 745 -84.80 -47.54 -30.48
N VAL A 746 -83.54 -47.39 -30.03
CA VAL A 746 -82.40 -48.32 -30.23
C VAL A 746 -81.26 -47.85 -29.31
N ASP A 747 -80.48 -48.78 -28.75
CA ASP A 747 -79.13 -48.57 -28.21
C ASP A 747 -78.35 -47.52 -29.02
N THR A 748 -78.25 -46.29 -28.53
CA THR A 748 -77.37 -45.28 -29.14
C THR A 748 -76.01 -45.37 -28.50
N LYS A 749 -75.13 -46.17 -29.09
CA LYS A 749 -73.68 -46.07 -28.84
C LYS A 749 -73.19 -44.73 -29.38
N VAL A 750 -72.76 -43.83 -28.50
CA VAL A 750 -72.01 -42.63 -28.91
C VAL A 750 -70.54 -43.04 -28.99
N THR A 751 -70.06 -43.30 -30.20
CA THR A 751 -68.64 -43.54 -30.44
C THR A 751 -67.98 -42.21 -30.78
N ILE A 752 -67.07 -41.74 -29.93
CA ILE A 752 -66.24 -40.57 -30.23
C ILE A 752 -65.06 -41.06 -31.07
N ALA A 753 -65.13 -40.84 -32.39
CA ALA A 753 -64.02 -41.14 -33.29
C ALA A 753 -63.12 -39.89 -33.43
N ILE A 754 -61.87 -40.00 -33.00
CA ILE A 754 -60.82 -39.01 -33.28
C ILE A 754 -60.07 -39.50 -34.53
N SER A 755 -60.49 -39.04 -35.70
CA SER A 755 -59.81 -39.34 -36.96
C SER A 755 -59.26 -38.05 -37.58
N GLY A 756 -57.93 -37.93 -37.61
CA GLY A 756 -57.21 -36.86 -38.28
C GLY A 756 -55.87 -37.38 -38.80
N SER A 757 -55.56 -37.04 -40.05
CA SER A 757 -54.45 -37.52 -40.85
C SER A 757 -53.08 -37.05 -40.31
N ASN A 758 -52.56 -37.75 -39.32
CA ASN A 758 -51.13 -38.00 -39.10
C ASN A 758 -51.05 -39.17 -38.12
N ALA A 759 -50.74 -40.35 -38.64
CA ALA A 759 -50.41 -41.52 -37.84
C ALA A 759 -49.17 -41.18 -36.99
N GLY A 760 -49.38 -40.66 -35.79
CA GLY A 760 -48.30 -40.21 -34.89
C GLY A 760 -48.67 -39.17 -33.83
N ALA A 761 -49.82 -38.47 -33.94
CA ALA A 761 -50.25 -37.55 -32.89
C ALA A 761 -51.01 -38.30 -31.77
N THR A 762 -50.31 -38.59 -30.68
CA THR A 762 -50.87 -39.28 -29.51
C THR A 762 -51.58 -38.29 -28.58
N LEU A 763 -52.90 -38.44 -28.41
CA LEU A 763 -53.67 -37.72 -27.39
C LEU A 763 -53.51 -38.41 -26.04
N ASN A 764 -52.44 -38.05 -25.33
CA ASN A 764 -52.10 -38.64 -24.03
C ASN A 764 -52.98 -38.11 -22.87
N TYR A 765 -53.76 -37.05 -23.12
CA TYR A 765 -54.59 -36.40 -22.10
C TYR A 765 -55.78 -35.71 -22.77
N TYR A 766 -56.99 -36.05 -22.33
CA TYR A 766 -58.20 -35.35 -22.73
C TYR A 766 -59.19 -35.32 -21.55
N THR A 767 -59.90 -34.21 -21.41
CA THR A 767 -61.00 -34.06 -20.44
C THR A 767 -62.28 -33.87 -21.21
N ILE A 768 -63.24 -34.79 -21.03
CA ILE A 768 -64.58 -34.64 -21.59
C ILE A 768 -65.46 -34.10 -20.46
N THR A 769 -65.98 -32.90 -20.64
CA THR A 769 -66.81 -32.23 -19.64
C THR A 769 -68.26 -32.24 -20.11
N PHE A 770 -69.14 -32.82 -19.30
CA PHE A 770 -70.59 -32.80 -19.50
C PHE A 770 -71.20 -31.87 -18.48
N ALA A 771 -72.05 -30.93 -18.91
CA ALA A 771 -72.87 -30.12 -18.02
C ALA A 771 -74.28 -30.70 -17.99
N VAL A 772 -74.74 -31.17 -16.84
CA VAL A 772 -76.12 -31.59 -16.61
C VAL A 772 -76.82 -30.48 -15.83
N THR A 773 -77.92 -29.95 -16.36
CA THR A 773 -78.78 -29.01 -15.63
C THR A 773 -80.15 -29.64 -15.48
N ASP A 774 -80.60 -29.82 -14.24
CA ASP A 774 -81.97 -30.25 -13.98
C ASP A 774 -82.93 -29.15 -14.45
N ALA A 775 -84.02 -29.57 -15.09
CA ALA A 775 -85.10 -28.68 -15.49
C ALA A 775 -85.81 -28.15 -14.24
N GLY A 776 -85.26 -27.10 -13.62
CA GLY A 776 -85.94 -26.32 -12.59
C GLY A 776 -85.11 -25.61 -11.52
N SER A 777 -83.80 -25.87 -11.37
CA SER A 777 -83.05 -25.38 -10.17
C SER A 777 -81.82 -24.49 -10.42
N GLY A 778 -81.41 -24.23 -11.67
CA GLY A 778 -80.35 -23.24 -11.96
C GLY A 778 -78.93 -23.59 -11.45
N THR A 779 -78.73 -24.72 -10.79
CA THR A 779 -77.40 -25.23 -10.39
C THR A 779 -77.02 -26.42 -11.27
N GLY A 780 -76.13 -26.19 -12.24
CA GLY A 780 -75.59 -27.26 -13.07
C GLY A 780 -74.50 -28.03 -12.34
N SER A 781 -74.60 -29.36 -12.36
CA SER A 781 -73.50 -30.23 -11.94
C SER A 781 -72.67 -30.59 -13.17
N THR A 782 -71.37 -30.31 -13.11
CA THR A 782 -70.40 -30.71 -14.13
C THR A 782 -69.89 -32.10 -13.80
N ILE A 783 -70.10 -33.06 -14.71
CA ILE A 783 -69.44 -34.35 -14.66
C ILE A 783 -68.27 -34.27 -15.63
N SER A 784 -67.05 -34.25 -15.10
CA SER A 784 -65.82 -34.30 -15.89
C SER A 784 -65.17 -35.68 -15.74
N ALA A 785 -65.02 -36.38 -16.85
CA ALA A 785 -64.20 -37.58 -16.91
C ALA A 785 -62.80 -37.20 -17.43
N THR A 786 -61.78 -37.45 -16.63
CA THR A 786 -60.37 -37.19 -16.97
C THR A 786 -59.65 -38.52 -17.16
N TYR A 787 -59.13 -38.77 -18.35
CA TYR A 787 -58.33 -39.96 -18.64
C TYR A 787 -56.84 -39.63 -18.57
N ASN A 788 -56.14 -40.27 -17.64
CA ASN A 788 -54.69 -40.16 -17.41
C ASN A 788 -54.01 -41.52 -17.57
N GLY A 789 -53.94 -42.01 -18.79
CA GLY A 789 -53.35 -43.32 -19.07
C GLY A 789 -52.49 -43.34 -20.31
N ASN A 790 -51.99 -44.53 -20.61
CA ASN A 790 -51.18 -44.82 -21.79
C ASN A 790 -51.95 -44.52 -23.10
N PRO A 791 -51.23 -44.33 -24.22
CA PRO A 791 -51.78 -44.07 -25.55
C PRO A 791 -52.94 -45.00 -25.89
N VAL A 792 -54.07 -44.44 -26.30
CA VAL A 792 -55.25 -45.21 -26.72
C VAL A 792 -55.42 -45.04 -28.23
N THR A 793 -55.28 -46.13 -28.98
CA THR A 793 -55.48 -46.16 -30.43
C THR A 793 -56.89 -46.62 -30.74
N SER A 794 -57.70 -45.77 -31.39
CA SER A 794 -58.98 -46.09 -32.05
C SER A 794 -59.87 -47.15 -31.38
N GLY A 795 -60.87 -46.71 -30.59
CA GLY A 795 -62.06 -47.55 -30.28
C GLY A 795 -62.54 -47.63 -28.83
N ASP A 796 -61.86 -47.03 -27.86
CA ASP A 796 -61.92 -47.58 -26.48
C ASP A 796 -62.74 -46.83 -25.41
N VAL A 797 -63.68 -45.97 -25.82
CA VAL A 797 -64.71 -45.45 -24.88
C VAL A 797 -66.10 -45.74 -25.44
N VAL A 798 -66.82 -46.63 -24.76
CA VAL A 798 -68.20 -46.97 -25.09
C VAL A 798 -69.11 -46.25 -24.10
N LEU A 799 -69.84 -45.25 -24.57
CA LEU A 799 -70.99 -44.68 -23.88
C LEU A 799 -72.22 -45.48 -24.30
N ALA A 800 -72.80 -46.22 -23.36
CA ALA A 800 -74.10 -46.87 -23.53
C ALA A 800 -75.12 -46.10 -22.68
N ILE A 801 -76.15 -45.59 -23.35
CA ILE A 801 -77.32 -45.00 -22.72
C ILE A 801 -78.48 -45.96 -23.00
N ASP A 802 -78.97 -46.60 -21.94
CA ASP A 802 -80.26 -47.30 -21.95
C ASP A 802 -81.31 -46.40 -21.28
N ASN A 803 -82.59 -46.67 -21.52
CA ASN A 803 -83.78 -45.93 -21.11
C ASN A 803 -83.90 -45.72 -19.58
N GLN A 804 -83.01 -46.30 -18.76
CA GLN A 804 -83.07 -46.24 -17.29
C GLN A 804 -81.70 -46.09 -16.59
N THR A 805 -80.57 -46.09 -17.30
CA THR A 805 -79.22 -46.07 -16.69
C THR A 805 -78.18 -45.46 -17.62
N LEU A 806 -77.31 -44.58 -17.12
CA LEU A 806 -76.10 -44.13 -17.82
C LEU A 806 -74.90 -44.96 -17.34
N ILE A 807 -74.28 -45.70 -18.26
CA ILE A 807 -73.10 -46.52 -17.97
C ILE A 807 -71.90 -45.96 -18.74
N ILE A 808 -70.86 -45.56 -18.00
CA ILE A 808 -69.58 -45.14 -18.56
C ILE A 808 -68.54 -46.22 -18.26
N THR A 809 -68.09 -46.91 -19.31
CA THR A 809 -67.05 -47.94 -19.20
C THR A 809 -65.83 -47.49 -20.02
N ALA A 810 -64.71 -47.26 -19.35
CA ALA A 810 -63.41 -47.12 -20.01
C ALA A 810 -62.80 -48.52 -20.18
N VAL A 811 -62.46 -48.91 -21.40
CA VAL A 811 -61.92 -50.25 -21.66
C VAL A 811 -60.39 -50.18 -21.78
N GLY A 812 -59.70 -50.95 -20.93
CA GLY A 812 -58.23 -51.01 -20.83
C GLY A 812 -57.79 -51.57 -19.46
N ALA A 813 -56.54 -52.03 -19.33
CA ALA A 813 -56.04 -52.66 -18.10
C ALA A 813 -56.18 -51.70 -16.89
N GLY A 814 -57.10 -52.02 -15.95
CA GLY A 814 -57.51 -51.16 -14.85
C GLY A 814 -58.91 -50.52 -14.98
N ALA A 815 -59.77 -51.04 -15.86
CA ALA A 815 -61.12 -50.53 -16.12
C ALA A 815 -61.95 -50.26 -14.85
N LYS A 816 -62.58 -49.08 -14.79
CA LYS A 816 -63.63 -48.72 -13.82
C LYS A 816 -64.92 -48.38 -14.57
N THR A 817 -66.02 -48.92 -14.08
CA THR A 817 -67.37 -48.65 -14.61
C THR A 817 -68.10 -47.71 -13.66
N TYR A 818 -68.64 -46.62 -14.17
CA TYR A 818 -69.48 -45.70 -13.42
C TYR A 818 -70.91 -45.79 -13.94
N THR A 819 -71.85 -46.11 -13.05
CA THR A 819 -73.26 -46.33 -13.38
C THR A 819 -74.11 -45.30 -12.64
N TYR A 820 -74.93 -44.54 -13.36
CA TYR A 820 -75.91 -43.62 -12.79
C TYR A 820 -77.32 -44.09 -13.18
N ASP A 821 -78.10 -44.54 -12.20
CA ASP A 821 -79.41 -45.18 -12.38
C ASP A 821 -80.52 -44.24 -11.90
N TRP A 822 -81.53 -44.01 -12.72
CA TRP A 822 -82.66 -43.12 -12.40
C TRP A 822 -84.02 -43.83 -12.36
N GLN A 823 -84.02 -45.15 -12.20
CA GLN A 823 -85.26 -45.93 -12.02
C GLN A 823 -86.21 -45.33 -10.96
N GLY A 824 -87.48 -45.12 -11.35
CA GLY A 824 -88.56 -44.69 -10.45
C GLY A 824 -88.75 -43.17 -10.28
N THR A 825 -87.97 -42.33 -10.96
CA THR A 825 -88.13 -40.86 -10.91
C THR A 825 -89.24 -40.37 -11.83
N ALA A 826 -90.08 -39.44 -11.33
CA ALA A 826 -91.17 -38.83 -12.10
C ALA A 826 -90.64 -38.08 -13.34
N GLU A 827 -91.41 -38.05 -14.43
CA GLU A 827 -91.02 -37.51 -15.74
C GLU A 827 -90.46 -36.07 -15.69
N SER A 828 -90.88 -35.27 -14.72
CA SER A 828 -90.44 -33.89 -14.49
C SER A 828 -89.08 -33.76 -13.79
N GLN A 829 -88.49 -34.86 -13.32
CA GLN A 829 -87.21 -34.92 -12.59
C GLN A 829 -86.14 -35.74 -13.34
N LYS A 830 -86.45 -36.19 -14.56
CA LYS A 830 -85.48 -36.86 -15.43
C LYS A 830 -84.50 -35.80 -16.00
N PRO A 831 -83.19 -36.09 -16.09
CA PRO A 831 -82.19 -35.11 -16.52
C PRO A 831 -82.43 -34.66 -17.97
N VAL A 832 -82.42 -33.35 -18.21
CA VAL A 832 -82.56 -32.74 -19.55
C VAL A 832 -81.20 -32.22 -20.01
N LEU A 833 -80.73 -32.68 -21.17
CA LEU A 833 -79.48 -32.23 -21.76
C LEU A 833 -79.67 -30.89 -22.46
N THR A 834 -79.16 -29.79 -21.87
CA THR A 834 -79.26 -28.44 -22.45
C THR A 834 -77.86 -27.89 -22.76
N LEU A 835 -77.60 -27.53 -24.02
CA LEU A 835 -76.34 -26.92 -24.47
C LEU A 835 -76.49 -25.39 -24.57
N THR A 836 -75.71 -24.66 -23.79
CA THR A 836 -75.55 -23.20 -23.92
C THR A 836 -74.07 -22.90 -24.14
N VAL A 837 -73.71 -22.07 -25.12
CA VAL A 837 -72.32 -21.64 -25.34
C VAL A 837 -72.22 -20.15 -25.05
N SER A 838 -71.54 -19.76 -23.97
CA SER A 838 -71.06 -18.39 -23.76
C SER A 838 -69.53 -18.36 -23.82
N ALA A 839 -68.99 -17.53 -24.69
CA ALA A 839 -67.57 -17.24 -24.73
C ALA A 839 -67.20 -16.35 -23.55
N ALA A 840 -66.36 -16.85 -22.62
CA ALA A 840 -65.15 -16.18 -22.15
C ALA A 840 -64.61 -16.74 -20.81
N VAL A 841 -63.29 -16.61 -20.71
CA VAL A 841 -62.44 -16.40 -19.51
C VAL A 841 -61.72 -17.61 -18.88
N SER A 842 -60.41 -17.36 -18.70
CA SER A 842 -59.40 -18.00 -17.85
C SER A 842 -59.87 -18.48 -16.49
N VAL A 843 -59.21 -19.51 -15.94
CA VAL A 843 -59.38 -19.93 -14.54
C VAL A 843 -58.03 -20.27 -13.91
N ASN A 844 -57.58 -19.42 -12.97
CA ASN A 844 -56.78 -19.80 -11.81
C ASN A 844 -57.61 -20.71 -10.90
N CYS A 845 -57.01 -21.71 -10.23
CA CYS A 845 -57.58 -22.18 -8.98
C CYS A 845 -56.56 -22.80 -8.02
N THR A 846 -56.52 -22.19 -6.84
CA THR A 846 -56.00 -22.62 -5.54
C THR A 846 -56.78 -23.84 -5.02
N VAL A 847 -56.16 -24.65 -4.16
CA VAL A 847 -56.87 -25.59 -3.28
C VAL A 847 -56.56 -25.26 -1.82
N THR A 848 -57.59 -24.80 -1.11
CA THR A 848 -57.75 -24.84 0.35
C THR A 848 -58.62 -26.03 0.72
N GLY A 849 -58.25 -26.79 1.76
CA GLY A 849 -59.23 -27.64 2.48
C GLY A 849 -58.79 -29.07 2.85
N THR A 850 -58.16 -29.15 4.03
CA THR A 850 -58.28 -30.18 5.09
C THR A 850 -58.16 -31.70 4.84
N SER A 851 -57.20 -32.24 5.61
CA SER A 851 -57.14 -33.52 6.32
C SER A 851 -56.27 -34.65 5.73
N ASN A 852 -55.20 -34.87 6.49
CA ASN A 852 -54.46 -36.13 6.75
C ASN A 852 -53.18 -36.41 5.94
N GLU A 853 -52.07 -36.10 6.61
CA GLU A 853 -50.79 -36.81 6.72
C GLU A 853 -50.28 -37.62 5.51
N PHE A 854 -49.22 -37.10 4.87
CA PHE A 854 -48.19 -37.95 4.28
C PHE A 854 -46.80 -37.53 4.80
N SER A 855 -46.10 -38.53 5.31
CA SER A 855 -44.83 -38.46 6.03
C SER A 855 -43.66 -38.14 5.10
N PHE A 856 -42.78 -37.24 5.55
CA PHE A 856 -41.56 -36.76 4.90
C PHE A 856 -40.52 -37.86 4.58
N ILE A 857 -40.75 -39.11 5.03
CA ILE A 857 -39.84 -40.26 4.87
C ILE A 857 -40.04 -40.99 3.53
N GLU A 858 -41.21 -40.93 2.90
CA GLU A 858 -41.44 -41.65 1.62
C GLU A 858 -40.86 -40.91 0.40
N ILE A 859 -40.65 -39.59 0.49
CA ILE A 859 -40.00 -38.79 -0.55
C ILE A 859 -38.49 -39.03 -0.59
N LEU A 860 -37.86 -39.34 0.55
CA LEU A 860 -36.43 -39.65 0.65
C LEU A 860 -36.07 -41.04 0.11
N ALA A 861 -36.97 -42.03 0.27
CA ALA A 861 -36.74 -43.39 -0.22
C ALA A 861 -36.80 -43.51 -1.75
N TYR A 862 -37.53 -42.60 -2.43
CA TYR A 862 -37.60 -42.56 -3.89
C TYR A 862 -36.34 -41.95 -4.54
N ILE A 863 -35.69 -40.99 -3.87
CA ILE A 863 -34.48 -40.32 -4.37
C ILE A 863 -33.24 -41.24 -4.32
N PHE A 864 -33.16 -42.13 -3.32
CA PHE A 864 -32.00 -43.01 -3.14
C PHE A 864 -31.95 -44.25 -4.04
N LYS A 865 -33.05 -44.62 -4.73
CA LYS A 865 -33.12 -45.89 -5.50
C LYS A 865 -32.71 -45.78 -6.98
N THR A 866 -32.34 -44.59 -7.45
CA THR A 866 -32.14 -44.31 -8.89
C THR A 866 -30.73 -43.92 -9.32
N LEU A 867 -29.70 -44.01 -8.47
CA LEU A 867 -28.33 -43.58 -8.82
C LEU A 867 -27.27 -44.64 -8.46
N ILE A 868 -26.75 -45.32 -9.49
CA ILE A 868 -25.41 -45.96 -9.55
C ILE A 868 -24.76 -45.37 -10.82
N ILE A 869 -24.11 -44.19 -10.77
CA ILE A 869 -22.68 -43.82 -10.55
C ILE A 869 -21.72 -44.23 -11.71
N PRO A 870 -20.80 -43.33 -12.12
CA PRO A 870 -19.38 -43.56 -11.82
C PRO A 870 -18.61 -42.28 -11.42
N THR A 871 -18.10 -42.20 -10.19
CA THR A 871 -16.74 -41.71 -9.83
C THR A 871 -16.60 -41.54 -8.31
N ILE A 872 -15.98 -42.53 -7.67
CA ILE A 872 -15.57 -42.51 -6.25
C ILE A 872 -14.48 -41.43 -5.98
N SER A 873 -13.82 -40.93 -7.02
CA SER A 873 -12.76 -39.89 -6.92
C SER A 873 -13.28 -38.51 -6.49
N LEU A 874 -14.50 -38.13 -6.91
CA LEU A 874 -15.08 -36.82 -6.58
C LEU A 874 -15.64 -36.79 -5.14
N ILE A 875 -16.18 -37.93 -4.68
CA ILE A 875 -16.72 -38.07 -3.31
C ILE A 875 -15.59 -38.04 -2.28
N VAL A 876 -14.44 -38.67 -2.56
CA VAL A 876 -13.26 -38.58 -1.68
C VAL A 876 -12.69 -37.15 -1.64
N LYS A 877 -12.71 -36.42 -2.76
CA LYS A 877 -12.26 -35.02 -2.81
C LYS A 877 -13.22 -34.07 -2.10
N ILE A 878 -14.53 -34.27 -2.22
CA ILE A 878 -15.55 -33.45 -1.53
C ILE A 878 -15.57 -33.76 -0.02
N VAL A 879 -15.39 -35.02 0.37
CA VAL A 879 -15.28 -35.39 1.80
C VAL A 879 -13.97 -34.88 2.42
N MET A 880 -12.84 -34.93 1.70
CA MET A 880 -11.58 -34.31 2.15
C MET A 880 -11.67 -32.77 2.21
N PHE A 881 -12.38 -32.14 1.28
CA PHE A 881 -12.62 -30.69 1.26
C PHE A 881 -13.55 -30.25 2.41
N LEU A 882 -14.58 -31.04 2.72
CA LEU A 882 -15.51 -30.77 3.83
C LEU A 882 -14.89 -31.07 5.22
N ILE A 883 -13.96 -32.03 5.31
CA ILE A 883 -13.18 -32.29 6.55
C ILE A 883 -12.15 -31.18 6.80
N ARG A 884 -11.61 -30.54 5.75
CA ARG A 884 -10.67 -29.42 5.89
C ARG A 884 -11.33 -28.05 6.17
N PHE A 885 -12.65 -27.91 6.01
CA PHE A 885 -13.34 -26.62 6.20
C PHE A 885 -14.22 -26.53 7.46
N ASN A 886 -14.18 -27.54 8.34
CA ASN A 886 -15.04 -27.55 9.54
C ASN A 886 -14.33 -28.06 10.81
N ILE A 887 -13.19 -27.46 11.14
CA ILE A 887 -12.70 -27.40 12.54
C ILE A 887 -12.91 -25.97 13.01
N GLY A 888 -14.08 -25.71 13.57
CA GLY A 888 -14.47 -24.38 14.01
C GLY A 888 -15.92 -24.23 14.47
N ARG A 889 -16.52 -25.25 15.07
CA ARG A 889 -17.57 -25.16 16.11
C ARG A 889 -17.86 -26.51 16.74
#